data_AF-R9ADG0-F1
#
_entry.id   AF-R9ADG0-F1
#
_cell.length_a   1.000
_cell.length_b   1.000
_cell.length_c   1.000
_cell.angle_alpha   90.00
_cell.angle_beta   90.00
_cell.angle_gamma   90.00
#
_symmetry.space_group_name_H-M   'P 1'
#
loop_
_entity.id
_entity.type
_entity.pdbx_description
1 polymer ?
#
loop_
_entity_poly.entity_id
_entity_poly.type
_entity_poly.pdbx_seq_one_letter_code
_entity_poly.pdbx_strand_id
1 'polypeptide(L)'
;MTQPIKYIYIFGVCLSIALLSPIWALIDYPLSNRPNKDWPLSRCIRIRAFRMIEPVIPLCAFDRDLGRIPTELPYAHLLKRSKFTYIPPLAEEYISGWLRNLIESVETLRIENETKVGVINERWLQDYTPKLETCRPIQIPCYVYFDERVSPAKASTLDLNLDLEEDDKVMLQFHGGGYIVGSAHENDVTATLCKDFIKFGSVKKIFSVDYRLAWYAPFPAALIDAISSWSYLVNQLEIKPHQIVFSGDSAGANLALALTRYLIENELPGPSGLVLHSPWSDMTFSRRVMSTSFTTNKYKDILESTFSPYAVKMLTRYVGVEMINSVYLSPMSQRNGKDVETFKQFPSTFIIAGECEMLLDECVDLHESMIRSGVGCRLHIVGRGVHDPAMFSSWQEPERSEMFYTLARMLLKQFAKQINLNSIRQFATQASLTQFNPATLHLKSGQSFSGRGFGANNSSFGETVFTTSVTSYTESMTDPSYKGQLLVFTTPLIGNYGVPKNPSGDQGQFTPEMMLESSGIQCSGVVVADVAEKFSHYEAVESLHDWCKRHNIPGITGVDTRAITTILRDQGTTLGQIAVGETHETKPVEYFDPSPINLIAEASTKSPYTINENGDVHVAIMDFGSKANIIRSLIKRNAKVTVLPWDYDFHSNRDSFDALFLSNGPGDPRHASVAVENLKKTIQDYKKPIFGICMGHQLLGLAAGLEAYRMTFGNRGHNQPVLALGSSGSIKQGRVYVTSQNHQYALKLEEQFPSGWEPFFINCNDSSVEGIKSSEDSGRKIWGVQFHPEAYGGPLDTIEMFSDFVNSAKRMQNS
;
A
#
# COMPACT_ATOMS: atom_id res chain seq x y z
N MET A 1 -37.78 -32.47 1.41
CA MET A 1 -38.74 -31.48 0.82
C MET A 1 -38.45 -30.02 1.19
N THR A 2 -37.54 -29.70 2.12
CA THR A 2 -37.29 -28.33 2.62
C THR A 2 -36.24 -27.52 1.84
N GLN A 3 -35.31 -28.18 1.13
CA GLN A 3 -34.24 -27.56 0.35
C GLN A 3 -34.75 -26.69 -0.83
N PRO A 4 -35.73 -27.10 -1.67
CA PRO A 4 -36.17 -26.31 -2.82
C PRO A 4 -36.89 -25.01 -2.42
N ILE A 5 -37.75 -25.05 -1.40
CA ILE A 5 -38.46 -23.87 -0.88
C ILE A 5 -37.46 -22.88 -0.24
N LYS A 6 -36.37 -23.38 0.37
CA LYS A 6 -35.28 -22.58 0.93
C LYS A 6 -34.46 -21.86 -0.15
N TYR A 7 -34.09 -22.55 -1.24
CA TYR A 7 -33.43 -21.89 -2.38
C TYR A 7 -34.35 -20.87 -3.05
N ILE A 8 -35.65 -21.14 -3.16
CA ILE A 8 -36.63 -20.17 -3.67
C ILE A 8 -36.76 -18.96 -2.73
N TYR A 9 -36.68 -19.14 -1.40
CA TYR A 9 -36.70 -18.04 -0.44
C TYR A 9 -35.40 -17.22 -0.46
N ILE A 10 -34.22 -17.86 -0.47
CA ILE A 10 -32.91 -17.19 -0.55
C ILE A 10 -32.77 -16.49 -1.90
N PHE A 11 -33.10 -17.17 -2.99
CA PHE A 11 -33.16 -16.55 -4.31
C PHE A 11 -34.17 -15.41 -4.32
N GLY A 12 -35.35 -15.57 -3.71
CA GLY A 12 -36.37 -14.54 -3.57
C GLY A 12 -35.88 -13.32 -2.80
N VAL A 13 -35.14 -13.48 -1.70
CA VAL A 13 -34.54 -12.40 -0.90
C VAL A 13 -33.39 -11.73 -1.64
N CYS A 14 -32.46 -12.50 -2.22
CA CYS A 14 -31.34 -11.96 -3.00
C CYS A 14 -31.83 -11.24 -4.26
N LEU A 15 -32.83 -11.80 -4.96
CA LEU A 15 -33.49 -11.21 -6.11
C LEU A 15 -34.27 -9.95 -5.70
N SER A 16 -34.91 -9.96 -4.54
CA SER A 16 -35.59 -8.79 -3.97
C SER A 16 -34.58 -7.70 -3.59
N ILE A 17 -33.42 -8.04 -3.02
CA ILE A 17 -32.35 -7.06 -2.75
C ILE A 17 -31.82 -6.50 -4.07
N ALA A 18 -31.55 -7.33 -5.08
CA ALA A 18 -31.01 -6.90 -6.36
C ALA A 18 -32.02 -6.06 -7.19
N LEU A 19 -33.30 -6.45 -7.19
CA LEU A 19 -34.36 -5.79 -7.97
C LEU A 19 -34.99 -4.59 -7.24
N LEU A 20 -35.06 -4.60 -5.90
CA LEU A 20 -35.67 -3.53 -5.12
C LEU A 20 -34.67 -2.48 -4.61
N SER A 21 -33.36 -2.76 -4.57
CA SER A 21 -32.35 -1.74 -4.22
C SER A 21 -32.44 -0.46 -5.06
N PRO A 22 -32.69 -0.53 -6.39
CA PRO A 22 -32.92 0.66 -7.21
C PRO A 22 -34.23 1.38 -6.88
N ILE A 23 -35.31 0.63 -6.59
CA ILE A 23 -36.63 1.17 -6.22
C ILE A 23 -36.57 1.83 -4.83
N TRP A 24 -35.73 1.32 -3.94
CA TRP A 24 -35.54 1.85 -2.60
C TRP A 24 -34.71 3.13 -2.59
N ALA A 25 -33.68 3.21 -3.45
CA ALA A 25 -32.96 4.47 -3.70
C ALA A 25 -33.87 5.58 -4.27
N LEU A 26 -34.95 5.19 -4.95
CA LEU A 26 -35.98 6.10 -5.49
C LEU A 26 -37.06 6.48 -4.46
N ILE A 27 -37.53 5.54 -3.62
CA ILE A 27 -38.58 5.77 -2.61
C ILE A 27 -38.02 6.52 -1.38
N ASP A 28 -36.78 6.23 -0.97
CA ASP A 28 -36.12 6.85 0.20
C ASP A 28 -35.21 8.04 -0.15
N TYR A 29 -35.44 8.66 -1.31
CA TYR A 29 -34.80 9.92 -1.71
C TYR A 29 -34.91 11.07 -0.69
N PRO A 30 -35.96 11.21 0.16
CA PRO A 30 -35.99 12.24 1.18
C PRO A 30 -34.85 12.08 2.20
N LEU A 31 -34.08 13.16 2.42
CA LEU A 31 -33.01 13.25 3.43
C LEU A 31 -33.46 12.83 4.85
N SER A 32 -34.76 12.82 5.15
CA SER A 32 -35.33 12.46 6.44
C SER A 32 -35.18 10.99 6.83
N ASN A 33 -35.05 10.07 5.86
CA ASN A 33 -35.05 8.62 6.14
C ASN A 33 -33.64 8.01 6.18
N ARG A 34 -32.59 8.80 5.93
CA ARG A 34 -31.20 8.31 5.93
C ARG A 34 -30.73 7.93 7.34
N PRO A 35 -29.99 6.81 7.51
CA PRO A 35 -29.31 6.46 8.77
C PRO A 35 -28.51 7.60 9.41
N ASN A 36 -27.83 8.36 8.55
CA ASN A 36 -27.15 9.59 8.90
C ASN A 36 -27.28 10.55 7.71
N LYS A 37 -27.63 11.81 7.98
CA LYS A 37 -27.85 12.83 6.94
C LYS A 37 -26.54 13.25 6.27
N ASP A 38 -25.43 13.16 6.99
CA ASP A 38 -24.10 13.60 6.54
C ASP A 38 -23.35 12.50 5.75
N TRP A 39 -23.95 11.33 5.60
CA TRP A 39 -23.36 10.22 4.87
C TRP A 39 -23.71 10.24 3.38
N PRO A 40 -22.77 9.81 2.50
CA PRO A 40 -23.07 9.61 1.10
C PRO A 40 -24.13 8.51 0.93
N LEU A 41 -25.02 8.69 -0.05
CA LEU A 41 -26.14 7.77 -0.31
C LEU A 41 -25.68 6.31 -0.49
N SER A 42 -24.54 6.10 -1.14
CA SER A 42 -23.91 4.79 -1.34
C SER A 42 -23.64 4.06 -0.02
N ARG A 43 -23.20 4.77 1.01
CA ARG A 43 -22.96 4.22 2.34
C ARG A 43 -24.27 3.86 3.05
N CYS A 44 -25.27 4.73 2.98
CA CYS A 44 -26.59 4.49 3.55
C CYS A 44 -27.26 3.24 2.94
N ILE A 45 -27.17 3.05 1.63
CA ILE A 45 -27.69 1.87 0.92
C ILE A 45 -26.97 0.61 1.41
N ARG A 46 -25.63 0.62 1.47
CA ARG A 46 -24.84 -0.54 1.88
C ARG A 46 -25.15 -1.02 3.30
N ILE A 47 -25.22 -0.09 4.27
CA ILE A 47 -25.52 -0.43 5.67
C ILE A 47 -26.90 -1.09 5.78
N ARG A 48 -27.90 -0.49 5.13
CA ARG A 48 -29.24 -1.04 5.14
C ARG A 48 -29.34 -2.40 4.42
N ALA A 49 -28.65 -2.57 3.29
CA ALA A 49 -28.58 -3.86 2.60
C ALA A 49 -27.98 -4.96 3.49
N PHE A 50 -26.90 -4.65 4.20
CA PHE A 50 -26.26 -5.60 5.12
C PHE A 50 -27.20 -6.02 6.25
N ARG A 51 -27.89 -5.05 6.88
CA ARG A 51 -28.87 -5.31 7.94
C ARG A 51 -30.09 -6.11 7.50
N MET A 52 -30.42 -6.11 6.20
CA MET A 52 -31.48 -6.96 5.67
C MET A 52 -31.01 -8.39 5.42
N ILE A 53 -29.72 -8.56 5.09
CA ILE A 53 -29.09 -9.86 4.87
C ILE A 53 -28.79 -10.54 6.20
N GLU A 54 -28.32 -9.80 7.20
CA GLU A 54 -27.84 -10.34 8.48
C GLU A 54 -28.86 -11.23 9.20
N PRO A 55 -30.17 -10.89 9.32
CA PRO A 55 -31.17 -11.77 9.92
C PRO A 55 -31.42 -13.06 9.11
N VAL A 56 -31.08 -13.07 7.82
CA VAL A 56 -31.22 -14.24 6.94
C VAL A 56 -30.02 -15.18 7.09
N ILE A 57 -28.87 -14.70 7.55
CA ILE A 57 -27.66 -15.51 7.77
C ILE A 57 -27.93 -16.70 8.73
N PRO A 58 -28.57 -16.51 9.90
CA PRO A 58 -29.05 -17.62 10.74
C PRO A 58 -30.03 -18.59 10.06
N LEU A 59 -30.89 -18.08 9.16
CA LEU A 59 -31.88 -18.89 8.42
C LEU A 59 -31.23 -19.72 7.31
N CYS A 60 -30.16 -19.20 6.71
CA CYS A 60 -29.29 -19.95 5.81
C CYS A 60 -28.53 -21.03 6.60
N ALA A 61 -28.03 -20.69 7.79
CA ALA A 61 -27.32 -21.57 8.74
C ALA A 61 -28.16 -22.71 9.36
N PHE A 62 -29.43 -22.84 8.99
CA PHE A 62 -30.24 -24.05 9.23
C PHE A 62 -29.76 -25.28 8.44
N ASP A 63 -28.69 -25.17 7.64
CA ASP A 63 -27.97 -26.38 7.27
C ASP A 63 -27.32 -26.98 8.52
N ARG A 64 -27.50 -28.28 8.71
CA ARG A 64 -26.77 -29.04 9.74
C ARG A 64 -25.24 -28.94 9.56
N ASP A 65 -24.80 -28.38 8.44
CA ASP A 65 -23.41 -28.27 7.98
C ASP A 65 -22.89 -26.83 7.86
N LEU A 66 -23.67 -25.79 8.21
CA LEU A 66 -23.18 -24.40 8.22
C LEU A 66 -22.57 -23.96 9.56
N GLY A 67 -22.87 -24.68 10.65
CA GLY A 67 -21.87 -24.88 11.69
C GLY A 67 -20.85 -25.83 11.09
N ARG A 68 -19.93 -25.32 10.27
CA ARG A 68 -18.93 -26.11 9.56
C ARG A 68 -18.33 -27.12 10.52
N ILE A 69 -18.49 -28.40 10.22
CA ILE A 69 -17.47 -29.35 10.67
C ILE A 69 -16.25 -28.98 9.82
N PRO A 70 -15.09 -28.70 10.40
CA PRO A 70 -13.88 -28.41 9.64
C PRO A 70 -13.37 -29.68 8.92
N THR A 71 -14.12 -30.19 7.94
CA THR A 71 -13.83 -31.47 7.26
C THR A 71 -13.56 -31.34 5.78
N GLU A 72 -13.91 -30.22 5.13
CA GLU A 72 -13.35 -29.94 3.80
C GLU A 72 -12.01 -29.24 3.97
N LEU A 73 -10.94 -30.03 3.84
CA LEU A 73 -9.57 -29.53 3.73
C LEU A 73 -9.57 -28.38 2.71
N PRO A 74 -9.07 -27.19 3.07
CA PRO A 74 -8.88 -26.17 2.06
C PRO A 74 -7.91 -26.72 1.01
N TYR A 75 -8.13 -26.38 -0.25
CA TYR A 75 -7.14 -26.62 -1.30
C TYR A 75 -5.90 -25.78 -0.97
N ALA A 76 -4.98 -26.32 -0.17
CA ALA A 76 -3.88 -25.57 0.42
C ALA A 76 -3.00 -24.86 -0.61
N HIS A 77 -2.92 -25.42 -1.83
CA HIS A 77 -2.22 -24.81 -2.98
C HIS A 77 -2.90 -23.57 -3.57
N LEU A 78 -4.17 -23.29 -3.21
CA LEU A 78 -4.93 -22.11 -3.61
C LEU A 78 -4.88 -20.98 -2.59
N LEU A 79 -4.37 -21.24 -1.37
CA LEU A 79 -4.17 -20.19 -0.37
C LEU A 79 -3.04 -19.26 -0.81
N LYS A 80 -3.32 -17.97 -0.87
CA LYS A 80 -2.40 -16.94 -1.36
C LYS A 80 -1.77 -16.15 -0.21
N ARG A 81 -2.49 -16.02 0.90
CA ARG A 81 -2.17 -15.10 2.01
C ARG A 81 -1.92 -15.79 3.33
N SER A 82 -2.19 -17.10 3.39
CA SER A 82 -2.14 -17.89 4.61
C SER A 82 -1.63 -19.30 4.34
N LYS A 83 -1.07 -19.94 5.36
CA LYS A 83 -0.82 -21.38 5.38
C LYS A 83 -1.80 -22.07 6.31
N PHE A 84 -2.24 -23.24 5.91
CA PHE A 84 -3.13 -24.06 6.71
C PHE A 84 -2.31 -24.98 7.63
N THR A 85 -2.71 -25.06 8.90
CA THR A 85 -2.19 -26.04 9.86
C THR A 85 -3.32 -26.50 10.79
N TYR A 86 -3.08 -27.61 11.49
CA TYR A 86 -3.99 -28.11 12.51
C TYR A 86 -3.41 -27.91 13.90
N ILE A 87 -4.26 -27.42 14.80
CA ILE A 87 -3.99 -27.34 16.24
C ILE A 87 -4.48 -28.65 16.87
N PRO A 88 -3.64 -29.36 17.64
CA PRO A 88 -4.01 -30.62 18.26
C PRO A 88 -5.07 -30.45 19.36
N PRO A 89 -5.79 -31.52 19.74
CA PRO A 89 -6.70 -31.50 20.88
C PRO A 89 -6.01 -31.07 22.17
N LEU A 90 -6.72 -30.33 23.03
CA LEU A 90 -6.25 -29.94 24.36
C LEU A 90 -5.88 -31.15 25.22
N ALA A 91 -4.69 -31.11 25.82
CA ALA A 91 -4.28 -32.10 26.82
C ALA A 91 -5.08 -31.93 28.12
N GLU A 92 -5.36 -33.04 28.82
CA GLU A 92 -6.20 -33.06 30.03
C GLU A 92 -5.68 -32.16 31.17
N GLU A 93 -4.38 -31.93 31.23
CA GLU A 93 -3.73 -31.08 32.24
C GLU A 93 -4.15 -29.61 32.16
N TYR A 94 -4.58 -29.15 30.98
CA TYR A 94 -5.07 -27.79 30.77
C TYR A 94 -6.58 -27.65 30.95
N ILE A 95 -7.27 -28.69 31.43
CA ILE A 95 -8.71 -28.64 31.71
C ILE A 95 -8.90 -28.36 33.21
N SER A 96 -9.20 -27.10 33.54
CA SER A 96 -9.45 -26.62 34.89
C SER A 96 -10.56 -27.40 35.60
N GLY A 97 -10.55 -27.39 36.94
CA GLY A 97 -11.59 -28.03 37.75
C GLY A 97 -13.00 -27.52 37.44
N TRP A 98 -13.20 -26.22 37.18
CA TRP A 98 -14.51 -25.67 36.80
C TRP A 98 -14.98 -26.20 35.44
N LEU A 99 -14.11 -26.19 34.43
CA LEU A 99 -14.44 -26.68 33.09
C LEU A 99 -14.69 -28.19 33.10
N ARG A 100 -13.86 -28.94 33.83
CA ARG A 100 -14.01 -30.37 34.05
C ARG A 100 -15.33 -30.67 34.75
N ASN A 101 -15.62 -30.01 35.87
CA ASN A 101 -16.88 -30.16 36.59
C ASN A 101 -18.08 -29.75 35.73
N LEU A 102 -17.95 -28.76 34.86
CA LEU A 102 -19.01 -28.38 33.93
C LEU A 102 -19.26 -29.50 32.91
N ILE A 103 -18.21 -30.07 32.32
CA ILE A 103 -18.30 -31.21 31.40
C ILE A 103 -18.87 -32.44 32.13
N GLU A 104 -18.32 -32.79 33.29
CA GLU A 104 -18.72 -33.94 34.12
C GLU A 104 -20.12 -33.80 34.71
N SER A 105 -20.53 -32.61 35.18
CA SER A 105 -21.89 -32.39 35.71
C SER A 105 -22.94 -32.53 34.63
N VAL A 106 -22.61 -32.10 33.41
CA VAL A 106 -23.47 -32.28 32.25
C VAL A 106 -23.52 -33.76 31.81
N GLU A 107 -22.39 -34.48 31.86
CA GLU A 107 -22.35 -35.94 31.68
C GLU A 107 -23.12 -36.70 32.78
N THR A 108 -23.05 -36.24 34.02
CA THR A 108 -23.76 -36.83 35.17
C THR A 108 -25.26 -36.58 35.04
N LEU A 109 -25.70 -35.39 34.60
CA LEU A 109 -27.10 -35.10 34.28
C LEU A 109 -27.62 -35.99 33.14
N ARG A 110 -26.78 -36.32 32.15
CA ARG A 110 -27.10 -37.32 31.12
C ARG A 110 -27.30 -38.70 31.75
N ILE A 111 -26.34 -39.18 32.52
CA ILE A 111 -26.36 -40.53 33.12
C ILE A 111 -27.50 -40.70 34.15
N GLU A 112 -27.72 -39.71 35.03
CA GLU A 112 -28.78 -39.74 36.04
C GLU A 112 -30.18 -39.72 35.43
N ASN A 113 -30.39 -38.96 34.35
CA ASN A 113 -31.67 -38.96 33.63
C ASN A 113 -31.89 -40.27 32.86
N GLU A 114 -30.82 -40.86 32.31
CA GLU A 114 -30.84 -42.20 31.70
C GLU A 114 -31.20 -43.29 32.73
N THR A 115 -30.80 -43.15 34.01
CA THR A 115 -31.07 -44.14 35.08
C THR A 115 -32.37 -43.93 35.87
N LYS A 116 -32.85 -42.69 36.07
CA LYS A 116 -33.96 -42.40 37.01
C LYS A 116 -35.37 -42.57 36.47
N VAL A 117 -35.65 -42.37 35.17
CA VAL A 117 -37.02 -41.99 34.79
C VAL A 117 -37.81 -43.05 34.03
N GLY A 118 -37.22 -43.99 33.27
CA GLY A 118 -37.97 -45.08 32.59
C GLY A 118 -39.09 -44.67 31.61
N VAL A 119 -39.44 -43.38 31.55
CA VAL A 119 -40.35 -42.68 30.64
C VAL A 119 -39.77 -41.27 30.49
N ILE A 120 -38.82 -41.16 29.57
CA ILE A 120 -38.19 -39.89 29.22
C ILE A 120 -39.10 -39.18 28.22
N ASN A 121 -39.17 -37.85 28.31
CA ASN A 121 -39.56 -37.03 27.17
C ASN A 121 -38.46 -37.21 26.09
N GLU A 122 -38.57 -38.27 25.27
CA GLU A 122 -37.51 -38.80 24.38
C GLU A 122 -36.83 -37.73 23.52
N ARG A 123 -37.57 -36.66 23.22
CA ARG A 123 -37.11 -35.49 22.47
C ARG A 123 -35.99 -34.71 23.17
N TRP A 124 -35.97 -34.71 24.51
CA TRP A 124 -35.03 -33.92 25.32
C TRP A 124 -33.63 -34.57 25.38
N LEU A 125 -33.55 -35.89 25.43
CA LEU A 125 -32.27 -36.64 25.45
C LEU A 125 -31.67 -36.87 24.05
N GLN A 126 -32.51 -36.99 23.01
CA GLN A 126 -32.06 -37.10 21.62
C GLN A 126 -31.32 -35.85 21.11
N ASP A 127 -31.66 -34.66 21.62
CA ASP A 127 -31.10 -33.39 21.16
C ASP A 127 -29.83 -32.94 21.91
N TYR A 128 -29.57 -33.48 23.12
CA TYR A 128 -28.55 -32.95 24.04
C TYR A 128 -27.26 -33.79 24.07
N THR A 129 -27.36 -35.12 24.18
CA THR A 129 -26.21 -36.01 24.38
C THR A 129 -25.16 -35.95 23.25
N PRO A 130 -25.53 -36.04 21.95
CA PRO A 130 -24.56 -35.92 20.86
C PRO A 130 -23.92 -34.54 20.73
N LYS A 131 -24.52 -33.50 21.31
CA LYS A 131 -24.08 -32.09 21.21
C LYS A 131 -23.16 -31.64 22.34
N LEU A 132 -22.97 -32.49 23.35
CA LEU A 132 -22.01 -32.28 24.41
C LEU A 132 -20.71 -33.01 24.12
N GLU A 133 -20.80 -34.16 23.43
CA GLU A 133 -19.65 -34.81 22.81
C GLU A 133 -18.92 -33.85 21.84
N THR A 134 -19.65 -32.94 21.18
CA THR A 134 -19.04 -31.91 20.32
C THR A 134 -18.31 -30.81 21.10
N CYS A 135 -18.37 -30.77 22.44
CA CYS A 135 -17.58 -29.86 23.27
C CYS A 135 -16.22 -30.47 23.69
N ARG A 136 -16.01 -31.79 23.53
CA ARG A 136 -14.73 -32.42 23.86
C ARG A 136 -13.59 -31.79 23.04
N PRO A 137 -12.35 -31.73 23.57
CA PRO A 137 -11.21 -31.24 22.79
C PRO A 137 -11.04 -32.05 21.51
N ILE A 138 -10.91 -31.37 20.37
CA ILE A 138 -10.62 -31.98 19.08
C ILE A 138 -9.51 -31.21 18.38
N GLN A 139 -9.03 -31.77 17.26
CA GLN A 139 -8.14 -31.04 16.37
C GLN A 139 -8.92 -29.92 15.66
N ILE A 140 -8.39 -28.70 15.66
CA ILE A 140 -9.06 -27.52 15.06
C ILE A 140 -8.18 -26.86 13.98
N PRO A 141 -8.78 -26.27 12.93
CA PRO A 141 -8.00 -25.59 11.91
C PRO A 141 -7.42 -24.26 12.38
N CYS A 142 -6.26 -23.92 11.82
CA CYS A 142 -5.62 -22.62 11.97
C CYS A 142 -5.05 -22.15 10.64
N TYR A 143 -5.29 -20.87 10.35
CA TYR A 143 -4.71 -20.18 9.20
C TYR A 143 -3.61 -19.24 9.69
N VAL A 144 -2.39 -19.51 9.27
CA VAL A 144 -1.21 -18.73 9.64
C VAL A 144 -0.95 -17.70 8.56
N TYR A 145 -1.24 -16.43 8.86
CA TYR A 145 -0.99 -15.30 7.96
C TYR A 145 0.43 -14.76 8.15
N PHE A 146 1.04 -14.38 7.04
CA PHE A 146 2.38 -13.80 6.96
C PHE A 146 2.37 -12.65 5.93
N ASP A 147 3.39 -11.79 5.99
CA ASP A 147 3.50 -10.65 5.07
C ASP A 147 4.05 -11.08 3.71
N GLU A 148 3.20 -11.06 2.69
CA GLU A 148 3.51 -11.43 1.29
C GLU A 148 4.48 -10.47 0.58
N ARG A 149 4.79 -9.31 1.16
CA ARG A 149 5.74 -8.33 0.57
C ARG A 149 7.20 -8.77 0.67
N VAL A 150 7.47 -9.88 1.38
CA VAL A 150 8.76 -10.58 1.35
C VAL A 150 8.81 -11.44 0.08
N SER A 151 9.81 -11.22 -0.78
CA SER A 151 9.98 -11.80 -2.13
C SER A 151 9.27 -13.16 -2.40
N PRO A 152 8.57 -13.32 -3.55
CA PRO A 152 7.88 -14.56 -3.93
C PRO A 152 8.76 -15.83 -3.89
N ALA A 153 10.08 -15.69 -4.04
CA ALA A 153 11.03 -16.80 -3.96
C ALA A 153 11.20 -17.39 -2.54
N LYS A 154 10.77 -16.67 -1.49
CA LYS A 154 10.81 -17.13 -0.09
C LYS A 154 9.46 -17.65 0.43
N ALA A 155 8.34 -17.25 -0.17
CA ALA A 155 6.99 -17.63 0.29
C ALA A 155 6.69 -19.13 0.12
N SER A 156 7.18 -19.74 -0.96
CA SER A 156 7.00 -21.18 -1.24
C SER A 156 7.93 -22.09 -0.44
N THR A 157 8.97 -21.55 0.20
CA THR A 157 10.00 -22.29 0.97
C THR A 157 9.96 -22.02 2.47
N LEU A 158 9.11 -21.10 2.95
CA LEU A 158 8.92 -20.83 4.38
C LEU A 158 8.34 -22.07 5.08
N ASP A 159 9.17 -22.87 5.75
CA ASP A 159 8.69 -23.85 6.73
C ASP A 159 7.84 -23.14 7.80
N LEU A 160 6.99 -23.89 8.52
CA LEU A 160 6.35 -23.38 9.74
C LEU A 160 7.38 -22.88 10.77
N ASN A 161 8.66 -23.24 10.61
CA ASN A 161 9.80 -22.77 11.40
C ASN A 161 9.66 -21.29 11.75
N LEU A 162 9.59 -21.06 13.05
CA LEU A 162 9.33 -19.79 13.70
C LEU A 162 10.68 -19.13 13.96
N ASP A 163 11.36 -18.69 12.91
CA ASP A 163 12.55 -17.84 13.03
C ASP A 163 12.12 -16.49 13.66
N LEU A 164 11.81 -16.52 14.96
CA LEU A 164 11.39 -15.42 15.80
C LEU A 164 12.60 -14.96 16.59
N GLU A 165 12.95 -13.68 16.43
CA GLU A 165 13.90 -13.02 17.31
C GLU A 165 13.27 -12.81 18.69
N GLU A 166 14.09 -12.56 19.72
CA GLU A 166 13.63 -12.44 21.12
C GLU A 166 12.50 -11.39 21.30
N ASP A 167 12.58 -10.29 20.55
CA ASP A 167 11.63 -9.18 20.61
C ASP A 167 10.42 -9.35 19.69
N ASP A 168 10.42 -10.36 18.82
CA ASP A 168 9.34 -10.58 17.87
C ASP A 168 8.03 -10.93 18.56
N LYS A 169 6.93 -10.46 17.95
CA LYS A 169 5.57 -10.76 18.39
C LYS A 169 4.83 -11.59 17.38
N VAL A 170 4.00 -12.50 17.88
CA VAL A 170 2.97 -13.20 17.13
C VAL A 170 1.60 -12.82 17.68
N MET A 171 0.58 -12.93 16.84
CA MET A 171 -0.79 -12.68 17.23
C MET A 171 -1.59 -13.98 17.18
N LEU A 172 -2.30 -14.29 18.26
CA LEU A 172 -3.34 -15.32 18.28
C LEU A 172 -4.69 -14.63 18.06
N GLN A 173 -5.32 -14.87 16.92
CA GLN A 173 -6.52 -14.17 16.46
C GLN A 173 -7.76 -15.07 16.47
N PHE A 174 -8.86 -14.55 16.98
CA PHE A 174 -10.19 -15.17 16.92
C PHE A 174 -11.15 -14.31 16.11
N HIS A 175 -11.78 -14.89 15.09
CA HIS A 175 -12.72 -14.15 14.24
C HIS A 175 -14.07 -13.89 14.93
N GLY A 176 -14.80 -12.87 14.50
CA GLY A 176 -16.16 -12.55 14.95
C GLY A 176 -17.24 -13.38 14.29
N GLY A 177 -18.48 -12.89 14.31
CA GLY A 177 -19.66 -13.59 13.77
C GLY A 177 -20.57 -14.22 14.83
N GLY A 178 -20.54 -13.70 16.06
CA GLY A 178 -21.51 -14.04 17.11
C GLY A 178 -21.44 -15.48 17.60
N TYR A 179 -20.29 -16.15 17.46
CA TYR A 179 -20.12 -17.60 17.70
C TYR A 179 -20.95 -18.52 16.82
N ILE A 180 -21.67 -18.02 15.80
CA ILE A 180 -22.57 -18.83 14.96
C ILE A 180 -22.22 -18.82 13.48
N VAL A 181 -21.41 -17.85 13.03
CA VAL A 181 -20.88 -17.72 11.66
C VAL A 181 -19.47 -17.14 11.69
N GLY A 182 -18.79 -17.11 10.54
CA GLY A 182 -17.42 -16.60 10.38
C GLY A 182 -16.42 -17.72 10.08
N SER A 183 -15.21 -17.34 9.66
CA SER A 183 -14.10 -18.27 9.47
C SER A 183 -12.75 -17.56 9.44
N ALA A 184 -11.70 -18.24 9.90
CA ALA A 184 -10.32 -17.79 9.78
C ALA A 184 -9.74 -17.89 8.34
N HIS A 185 -10.47 -18.49 7.39
CA HIS A 185 -10.02 -18.64 6.01
C HIS A 185 -9.86 -17.29 5.30
N GLU A 186 -8.81 -17.12 4.49
CA GLU A 186 -8.49 -15.84 3.81
C GLU A 186 -9.56 -15.28 2.86
N ASN A 187 -10.51 -16.10 2.41
CA ASN A 187 -11.61 -15.64 1.55
C ASN A 187 -12.82 -15.16 2.36
N ASP A 188 -12.84 -15.43 3.67
CA ASP A 188 -13.88 -14.95 4.55
C ASP A 188 -13.73 -13.45 4.84
N VAL A 189 -14.85 -12.78 5.08
CA VAL A 189 -14.89 -11.35 5.41
C VAL A 189 -14.37 -11.08 6.82
N THR A 190 -14.55 -12.01 7.75
CA THR A 190 -14.08 -11.92 9.15
C THR A 190 -12.55 -12.08 9.26
N ALA A 191 -11.90 -12.70 8.27
CA ALA A 191 -10.44 -12.78 8.20
C ALA A 191 -9.75 -11.49 7.71
N THR A 192 -10.51 -10.42 7.44
CA THR A 192 -9.98 -9.16 6.88
C THR A 192 -9.00 -8.46 7.82
N LEU A 193 -9.21 -8.59 9.13
CA LEU A 193 -8.27 -8.09 10.13
C LEU A 193 -6.88 -8.70 9.94
N CYS A 194 -6.78 -10.03 9.80
CA CYS A 194 -5.51 -10.73 9.59
C CYS A 194 -4.81 -10.29 8.30
N LYS A 195 -5.57 -10.25 7.20
CA LYS A 195 -5.07 -9.96 5.85
C LYS A 195 -4.40 -8.60 5.74
N ASP A 196 -4.97 -7.60 6.42
CA ASP A 196 -4.51 -6.23 6.28
C ASP A 196 -3.60 -5.81 7.43
N PHE A 197 -3.81 -6.33 8.64
CA PHE A 197 -2.96 -6.00 9.79
C PHE A 197 -1.54 -6.55 9.67
N ILE A 198 -1.36 -7.76 9.13
CA ILE A 198 -0.02 -8.36 8.97
C ILE A 198 0.93 -7.47 8.15
N LYS A 199 0.38 -6.64 7.25
CA LYS A 199 1.12 -5.68 6.41
C LYS A 199 1.68 -4.48 7.19
N PHE A 200 1.44 -4.36 8.49
CA PHE A 200 2.05 -3.29 9.29
C PHE A 200 3.35 -3.74 9.96
N GLY A 201 3.75 -5.01 9.82
CA GLY A 201 5.02 -5.54 10.34
C GLY A 201 5.17 -5.47 11.85
N SER A 202 4.08 -5.18 12.59
CA SER A 202 4.09 -5.08 14.06
C SER A 202 3.98 -6.44 14.76
N VAL A 203 3.59 -7.47 14.01
CA VAL A 203 3.64 -8.88 14.39
C VAL A 203 4.17 -9.68 13.19
N LYS A 204 4.95 -10.74 13.43
CA LYS A 204 5.59 -11.54 12.39
C LYS A 204 4.64 -12.53 11.73
N LYS A 205 3.75 -13.13 12.52
CA LYS A 205 2.74 -14.11 12.09
C LYS A 205 1.44 -13.87 12.86
N ILE A 206 0.31 -14.09 12.20
CA ILE A 206 -1.02 -14.12 12.84
C ILE A 206 -1.56 -15.55 12.73
N PHE A 207 -1.74 -16.21 13.87
CA PHE A 207 -2.39 -17.51 14.00
C PHE A 207 -3.90 -17.28 14.16
N SER A 208 -4.63 -17.35 13.05
CA SER A 208 -6.08 -17.15 13.02
C SER A 208 -6.78 -18.49 13.24
N VAL A 209 -7.46 -18.63 14.37
CA VAL A 209 -8.10 -19.89 14.80
C VAL A 209 -9.50 -19.99 14.21
N ASP A 210 -9.79 -21.11 13.54
CA ASP A 210 -11.12 -21.44 13.01
C ASP A 210 -11.90 -22.24 14.07
N TYR A 211 -12.26 -21.56 15.17
CA TYR A 211 -12.87 -22.20 16.34
C TYR A 211 -14.29 -22.71 16.04
N ARG A 212 -14.74 -23.72 16.77
CA ARG A 212 -16.05 -24.33 16.53
C ARG A 212 -17.20 -23.39 16.89
N LEU A 213 -18.22 -23.37 16.04
CA LEU A 213 -19.36 -22.46 16.14
C LEU A 213 -20.61 -23.15 16.71
N ALA A 214 -21.39 -22.39 17.46
CA ALA A 214 -22.73 -22.73 17.88
C ALA A 214 -23.70 -22.71 16.68
N TRP A 215 -24.79 -23.47 16.68
CA TRP A 215 -25.24 -24.40 17.72
C TRP A 215 -24.59 -25.79 17.62
N TYR A 216 -23.67 -26.02 16.68
CA TYR A 216 -23.02 -27.32 16.51
C TYR A 216 -22.15 -27.68 17.72
N ALA A 217 -21.32 -26.75 18.15
CA ALA A 217 -20.51 -26.84 19.36
C ALA A 217 -20.87 -25.65 20.28
N PRO A 218 -21.77 -25.83 21.25
CA PRO A 218 -22.16 -24.76 22.17
C PRO A 218 -21.01 -24.39 23.13
N PHE A 219 -21.22 -23.38 23.96
CA PHE A 219 -20.27 -23.09 25.04
C PHE A 219 -20.12 -24.31 25.96
N PRO A 220 -18.90 -24.71 26.38
CA PRO A 220 -17.62 -23.98 26.29
C PRO A 220 -16.70 -24.38 25.12
N ALA A 221 -17.19 -25.00 24.05
CA ALA A 221 -16.35 -25.54 22.98
C ALA A 221 -15.36 -24.52 22.37
N ALA A 222 -15.84 -23.31 22.04
CA ALA A 222 -14.98 -22.24 21.51
C ALA A 222 -13.87 -21.83 22.49
N LEU A 223 -14.15 -21.82 23.80
CA LEU A 223 -13.15 -21.55 24.83
C LEU A 223 -12.11 -22.67 24.92
N ILE A 224 -12.54 -23.93 24.82
CA ILE A 224 -11.63 -25.09 24.73
C ILE A 224 -10.72 -24.97 23.51
N ASP A 225 -11.26 -24.54 22.37
CA ASP A 225 -10.51 -24.33 21.13
C ASP A 225 -9.48 -23.20 21.28
N ALA A 226 -9.84 -22.11 21.97
CA ALA A 226 -8.93 -21.01 22.29
C ALA A 226 -7.78 -21.46 23.21
N ILE A 227 -8.08 -22.26 24.24
CA ILE A 227 -7.06 -22.81 25.16
C ILE A 227 -6.15 -23.78 24.41
N SER A 228 -6.70 -24.64 23.54
CA SER A 228 -5.94 -25.55 22.68
C SER A 228 -4.95 -24.78 21.81
N SER A 229 -5.39 -23.64 21.28
CA SER A 229 -4.58 -22.79 20.42
C SER A 229 -3.43 -22.14 21.18
N TRP A 230 -3.69 -21.56 22.35
CA TRP A 230 -2.63 -21.03 23.20
C TRP A 230 -1.62 -22.11 23.63
N SER A 231 -2.11 -23.28 24.05
CA SER A 231 -1.26 -24.40 24.46
C SER A 231 -0.38 -24.90 23.32
N TYR A 232 -0.93 -25.00 22.10
CA TYR A 232 -0.16 -25.33 20.91
C TYR A 232 0.97 -24.33 20.63
N LEU A 233 0.68 -23.03 20.72
CA LEU A 233 1.67 -21.96 20.53
C LEU A 233 2.80 -22.02 21.57
N VAL A 234 2.46 -22.21 22.85
CA VAL A 234 3.45 -22.19 23.94
C VAL A 234 4.23 -23.50 24.04
N ASN A 235 3.56 -24.64 23.94
CA ASN A 235 4.15 -25.94 24.28
C ASN A 235 4.70 -26.70 23.06
N GLN A 236 4.06 -26.58 21.89
CA GLN A 236 4.52 -27.30 20.70
C GLN A 236 5.34 -26.42 19.76
N LEU A 237 4.97 -25.15 19.65
CA LEU A 237 5.70 -24.16 18.85
C LEU A 237 6.74 -23.38 19.66
N GLU A 238 6.82 -23.64 20.97
CA GLU A 238 7.81 -23.04 21.90
C GLU A 238 7.83 -21.49 21.89
N ILE A 239 6.72 -20.86 21.52
CA ILE A 239 6.61 -19.40 21.49
C ILE A 239 6.44 -18.90 22.92
N LYS A 240 7.34 -18.01 23.36
CA LYS A 240 7.30 -17.51 24.73
C LYS A 240 6.02 -16.69 24.96
N PRO A 241 5.35 -16.81 26.12
CA PRO A 241 4.09 -16.08 26.39
C PRO A 241 4.19 -14.56 26.20
N HIS A 242 5.33 -13.96 26.54
CA HIS A 242 5.58 -12.52 26.33
C HIS A 242 5.72 -12.12 24.86
N GLN A 243 5.83 -13.07 23.92
CA GLN A 243 5.82 -12.84 22.48
C GLN A 243 4.41 -12.93 21.88
N ILE A 244 3.42 -13.39 22.64
CA ILE A 244 2.05 -13.60 22.15
C ILE A 244 1.19 -12.40 22.49
N VAL A 245 0.44 -11.88 21.52
CA VAL A 245 -0.65 -10.92 21.70
C VAL A 245 -1.96 -11.64 21.35
N PHE A 246 -2.97 -11.59 22.21
CA PHE A 246 -4.29 -12.10 21.83
C PHE A 246 -5.08 -10.99 21.16
N SER A 247 -5.81 -11.37 20.11
CA SER A 247 -6.62 -10.45 19.35
C SER A 247 -7.93 -11.11 18.92
N GLY A 248 -8.95 -10.30 18.74
CA GLY A 248 -10.25 -10.78 18.29
C GLY A 248 -11.17 -9.66 17.88
N ASP A 249 -12.14 -9.97 17.04
CA ASP A 249 -13.23 -9.08 16.66
C ASP A 249 -14.59 -9.58 17.16
N SER A 250 -15.44 -8.67 17.66
CA SER A 250 -16.79 -8.96 18.11
C SER A 250 -16.85 -10.14 19.11
N ALA A 251 -17.44 -11.27 18.72
CA ALA A 251 -17.43 -12.52 19.49
C ALA A 251 -16.02 -13.12 19.70
N GLY A 252 -15.12 -12.99 18.74
CA GLY A 252 -13.72 -13.41 18.89
C GLY A 252 -12.96 -12.56 19.91
N ALA A 253 -13.29 -11.27 20.02
CA ALA A 253 -12.72 -10.41 21.07
C ALA A 253 -13.21 -10.84 22.47
N ASN A 254 -14.48 -11.25 22.59
CA ASN A 254 -15.01 -11.88 23.80
C ASN A 254 -14.26 -13.18 24.13
N LEU A 255 -13.98 -14.00 23.11
CA LEU A 255 -13.22 -15.23 23.28
C LEU A 255 -11.79 -14.97 23.77
N ALA A 256 -11.13 -13.92 23.28
CA ALA A 256 -9.82 -13.48 23.77
C ALA A 256 -9.87 -13.03 25.24
N LEU A 257 -10.94 -12.32 25.66
CA LEU A 257 -11.17 -12.00 27.07
C LEU A 257 -11.35 -13.26 27.93
N ALA A 258 -12.15 -14.21 27.45
CA ALA A 258 -12.43 -15.46 28.14
C ALA A 258 -11.16 -16.32 28.31
N LEU A 259 -10.35 -16.44 27.26
CA LEU A 259 -9.06 -17.13 27.31
C LEU A 259 -8.12 -16.45 28.31
N THR A 260 -8.03 -15.12 28.29
CA THR A 260 -7.18 -14.39 29.24
C THR A 260 -7.60 -14.63 30.68
N ARG A 261 -8.92 -14.57 30.95
CA ARG A 261 -9.46 -14.87 32.28
C ARG A 261 -9.11 -16.28 32.71
N TYR A 262 -9.24 -17.24 31.80
CA TYR A 262 -8.94 -18.65 32.04
C TYR A 262 -7.48 -18.84 32.47
N LEU A 263 -6.55 -18.24 31.74
CA LEU A 263 -5.12 -18.35 32.05
C LEU A 263 -4.80 -17.75 33.43
N ILE A 264 -5.39 -16.60 33.76
CA ILE A 264 -5.21 -15.96 35.08
C ILE A 264 -5.75 -16.85 36.21
N GLU A 265 -6.96 -17.41 36.07
CA GLU A 265 -7.57 -18.24 37.12
C GLU A 265 -6.84 -19.56 37.35
N ASN A 266 -6.10 -20.05 36.34
CA ASN A 266 -5.34 -21.29 36.42
C ASN A 266 -3.82 -21.06 36.59
N GLU A 267 -3.41 -19.82 36.91
CA GLU A 267 -2.01 -19.44 37.12
C GLU A 267 -1.09 -19.79 35.92
N LEU A 268 -1.66 -19.78 34.71
CA LEU A 268 -0.96 -20.03 33.45
C LEU A 268 -0.43 -18.72 32.85
N PRO A 269 0.67 -18.75 32.09
CA PRO A 269 1.27 -17.53 31.58
C PRO A 269 0.39 -16.89 30.49
N GLY A 270 -0.07 -15.67 30.77
CA GLY A 270 -0.90 -14.86 29.88
C GLY A 270 -0.14 -14.19 28.73
N PRO A 271 -0.87 -13.57 27.79
CA PRO A 271 -0.27 -12.87 26.67
C PRO A 271 0.37 -11.55 27.12
N SER A 272 1.26 -11.01 26.28
CA SER A 272 1.88 -9.70 26.47
C SER A 272 0.92 -8.51 26.34
N GLY A 273 -0.25 -8.72 25.71
CA GLY A 273 -1.28 -7.70 25.53
C GLY A 273 -2.52 -8.25 24.85
N LEU A 274 -3.59 -7.44 24.89
CA LEU A 274 -4.86 -7.71 24.21
C LEU A 274 -5.17 -6.63 23.17
N VAL A 275 -5.70 -7.05 22.04
CA VAL A 275 -6.24 -6.17 20.98
C VAL A 275 -7.67 -6.59 20.69
N LEU A 276 -8.64 -5.80 21.12
CA LEU A 276 -10.06 -6.15 21.09
C LEU A 276 -10.80 -5.21 20.13
N HIS A 277 -11.29 -5.76 19.02
CA HIS A 277 -12.07 -5.02 18.03
C HIS A 277 -13.56 -5.19 18.32
N SER A 278 -14.26 -4.08 18.61
CA SER A 278 -15.68 -4.02 18.91
C SER A 278 -16.18 -5.17 19.82
N PRO A 279 -15.56 -5.39 21.00
CA PRO A 279 -15.80 -6.59 21.80
C PRO A 279 -17.25 -6.73 22.27
N TRP A 280 -17.84 -7.90 22.04
CA TRP A 280 -19.16 -8.22 22.58
C TRP A 280 -19.04 -8.89 23.96
N SER A 281 -19.04 -8.07 25.01
CA SER A 281 -18.70 -8.40 26.40
C SER A 281 -19.89 -8.58 27.37
N ASP A 282 -21.12 -8.23 26.98
CA ASP A 282 -22.35 -8.51 27.74
C ASP A 282 -23.36 -9.32 26.90
N MET A 283 -23.37 -10.64 27.08
CA MET A 283 -24.36 -11.51 26.44
C MET A 283 -25.69 -11.57 27.20
N THR A 284 -25.73 -11.15 28.48
CA THR A 284 -26.96 -11.10 29.27
C THR A 284 -27.91 -10.00 28.81
N PHE A 285 -27.40 -9.03 28.04
CA PHE A 285 -28.09 -7.79 27.68
C PHE A 285 -28.50 -6.92 28.87
N SER A 286 -28.00 -7.22 30.07
CA SER A 286 -28.35 -6.54 31.31
C SER A 286 -28.02 -5.04 31.29
N ARG A 287 -27.02 -4.63 30.49
CA ARG A 287 -26.62 -3.21 30.38
C ARG A 287 -27.23 -2.48 29.19
N ARG A 288 -27.90 -3.18 28.27
CA ARG A 288 -28.45 -2.58 27.04
C ARG A 288 -29.51 -1.51 27.29
N VAL A 289 -30.29 -1.64 28.38
CA VAL A 289 -31.30 -0.63 28.77
C VAL A 289 -30.66 0.68 29.22
N MET A 290 -29.41 0.64 29.69
CA MET A 290 -28.64 1.79 30.12
C MET A 290 -27.75 2.37 29.00
N SER A 291 -27.60 1.66 27.87
CA SER A 291 -26.79 2.09 26.73
C SER A 291 -27.59 3.02 25.82
N THR A 292 -27.09 4.24 25.68
CA THR A 292 -27.54 5.19 24.67
C THR A 292 -27.19 4.74 23.25
N SER A 293 -25.97 4.25 23.00
CA SER A 293 -25.48 3.83 21.68
C SER A 293 -26.32 2.72 21.07
N PHE A 294 -26.78 1.76 21.88
CA PHE A 294 -27.60 0.64 21.38
C PHE A 294 -28.89 1.13 20.70
N THR A 295 -29.45 2.24 21.19
CA THR A 295 -30.68 2.83 20.63
C THR A 295 -30.37 3.87 19.56
N THR A 296 -29.43 4.79 19.81
CA THR A 296 -29.14 5.93 18.91
C THR A 296 -28.39 5.52 17.65
N ASN A 297 -27.54 4.49 17.73
CA ASN A 297 -26.81 3.94 16.60
C ASN A 297 -27.53 2.78 15.92
N LYS A 298 -28.71 2.36 16.41
CA LYS A 298 -29.51 1.26 15.84
C LYS A 298 -29.68 1.37 14.34
N TYR A 299 -29.74 2.58 13.76
CA TYR A 299 -29.88 2.76 12.31
C TYR A 299 -28.58 2.94 11.53
N LYS A 300 -27.49 3.29 12.22
CA LYS A 300 -26.18 3.61 11.65
C LYS A 300 -25.23 2.42 11.63
N ASP A 301 -25.45 1.47 12.54
CA ASP A 301 -24.65 0.27 12.63
C ASP A 301 -25.08 -0.80 11.61
N ILE A 302 -24.18 -1.74 11.33
CA ILE A 302 -24.45 -2.94 10.53
C ILE A 302 -25.14 -4.04 11.33
N LEU A 303 -25.03 -4.02 12.65
CA LEU A 303 -25.70 -4.99 13.52
C LEU A 303 -27.22 -4.77 13.54
N GLU A 304 -27.95 -5.88 13.52
CA GLU A 304 -29.39 -5.95 13.67
C GLU A 304 -29.74 -6.51 15.05
N SER A 305 -30.78 -5.93 15.65
CA SER A 305 -31.19 -6.18 17.03
C SER A 305 -31.63 -7.61 17.35
N THR A 306 -31.98 -8.42 16.34
CA THR A 306 -32.42 -9.82 16.46
C THR A 306 -31.28 -10.82 16.33
N PHE A 307 -30.14 -10.44 15.75
CA PHE A 307 -28.99 -11.35 15.58
C PHE A 307 -28.40 -11.76 16.94
N SER A 308 -28.11 -10.80 17.82
CA SER A 308 -27.48 -11.10 19.12
C SER A 308 -28.33 -12.03 19.99
N PRO A 309 -29.64 -11.80 20.21
CA PRO A 309 -30.47 -12.71 21.01
C PRO A 309 -30.53 -14.13 20.44
N TYR A 310 -30.54 -14.26 19.11
CA TYR A 310 -30.48 -15.57 18.46
C TYR A 310 -29.13 -16.27 18.71
N ALA A 311 -28.01 -15.55 18.52
CA ALA A 311 -26.67 -16.06 18.76
C ALA A 311 -26.49 -16.54 20.21
N VAL A 312 -26.89 -15.72 21.19
CA VAL A 312 -26.88 -16.10 22.61
C VAL A 312 -27.69 -17.37 22.84
N LYS A 313 -28.92 -17.42 22.31
CA LYS A 313 -29.79 -18.59 22.44
C LYS A 313 -29.14 -19.85 21.86
N MET A 314 -28.42 -19.76 20.75
CA MET A 314 -27.72 -20.90 20.14
C MET A 314 -26.50 -21.33 20.95
N LEU A 315 -25.71 -20.35 21.42
CA LEU A 315 -24.49 -20.59 22.19
C LEU A 315 -24.78 -21.22 23.56
N THR A 316 -25.86 -20.78 24.21
CA THR A 316 -26.24 -21.25 25.56
C THR A 316 -27.36 -22.30 25.54
N ARG A 317 -27.80 -22.77 24.37
CA ARG A 317 -28.97 -23.66 24.22
C ARG A 317 -28.88 -24.93 25.07
N TYR A 318 -27.65 -25.42 25.23
CA TYR A 318 -27.34 -26.70 25.84
C TYR A 318 -26.57 -26.56 27.17
N VAL A 319 -26.58 -25.37 27.77
CA VAL A 319 -26.03 -25.12 29.10
C VAL A 319 -27.08 -24.41 29.96
N GLY A 320 -26.96 -24.51 31.28
CA GLY A 320 -27.89 -23.84 32.19
C GLY A 320 -27.94 -22.33 31.94
N VAL A 321 -29.12 -21.71 32.08
CA VAL A 321 -29.31 -20.27 31.84
C VAL A 321 -28.33 -19.43 32.66
N GLU A 322 -27.93 -19.87 33.85
CA GLU A 322 -26.92 -19.20 34.68
C GLU A 322 -25.54 -19.05 34.02
N MET A 323 -25.20 -19.89 33.03
CA MET A 323 -23.92 -19.78 32.32
C MET A 323 -23.82 -18.50 31.50
N ILE A 324 -24.94 -17.88 31.10
CA ILE A 324 -24.92 -16.57 30.44
C ILE A 324 -24.30 -15.49 31.33
N ASN A 325 -24.39 -15.64 32.66
CA ASN A 325 -23.79 -14.75 33.65
C ASN A 325 -22.32 -15.10 33.95
N SER A 326 -21.77 -16.15 33.35
CA SER A 326 -20.37 -16.51 33.52
C SER A 326 -19.46 -15.35 33.12
N VAL A 327 -18.39 -15.11 33.88
CA VAL A 327 -17.34 -14.13 33.53
C VAL A 327 -16.67 -14.45 32.20
N TYR A 328 -16.74 -15.70 31.75
CA TYR A 328 -16.23 -16.16 30.46
C TYR A 328 -17.12 -15.79 29.27
N LEU A 329 -18.42 -15.55 29.48
CA LEU A 329 -19.36 -15.17 28.40
C LEU A 329 -19.78 -13.72 28.49
N SER A 330 -20.07 -13.25 29.70
CA SER A 330 -20.54 -11.88 29.96
C SER A 330 -19.67 -11.20 31.04
N PRO A 331 -18.37 -10.96 30.79
CA PRO A 331 -17.51 -10.25 31.73
C PRO A 331 -18.03 -8.84 32.06
N MET A 332 -18.81 -8.24 31.17
CA MET A 332 -19.45 -6.93 31.37
C MET A 332 -20.92 -7.00 31.75
N SER A 333 -21.47 -8.15 32.16
CA SER A 333 -22.83 -8.16 32.73
C SER A 333 -22.95 -7.18 33.91
N GLN A 334 -24.16 -6.75 34.23
CA GLN A 334 -24.39 -5.84 35.38
C GLN A 334 -23.84 -6.41 36.70
N ARG A 335 -23.78 -7.75 36.81
CA ARG A 335 -23.17 -8.47 37.92
C ARG A 335 -21.65 -8.39 37.88
N ASN A 336 -21.02 -8.73 36.75
CA ASN A 336 -19.58 -8.92 36.67
C ASN A 336 -18.80 -7.61 36.41
N GLY A 337 -19.35 -6.71 35.58
CA GLY A 337 -18.66 -5.48 35.16
C GLY A 337 -18.52 -4.42 36.25
N LYS A 338 -19.11 -4.62 37.44
CA LYS A 338 -18.90 -3.78 38.62
C LYS A 338 -17.82 -4.33 39.56
N ASP A 339 -17.46 -5.60 39.40
CA ASP A 339 -16.45 -6.25 40.23
C ASP A 339 -15.05 -5.91 39.69
N VAL A 340 -14.23 -5.27 40.52
CA VAL A 340 -12.84 -4.91 40.20
C VAL A 340 -11.93 -6.12 40.06
N GLU A 341 -12.35 -7.29 40.56
CA GLU A 341 -11.60 -8.54 40.42
C GLU A 341 -11.79 -9.18 39.03
N THR A 342 -12.82 -8.76 38.27
CA THR A 342 -13.13 -9.33 36.94
C THR A 342 -11.96 -9.20 35.97
N PHE A 343 -11.36 -8.00 35.87
CA PHE A 343 -10.24 -7.72 34.95
C PHE A 343 -8.88 -7.59 35.65
N LYS A 344 -8.80 -7.91 36.94
CA LYS A 344 -7.54 -7.85 37.67
C LYS A 344 -6.51 -8.80 37.03
N GLN A 345 -5.26 -8.35 36.96
CA GLN A 345 -4.14 -9.06 36.32
C GLN A 345 -4.24 -9.21 34.79
N PHE A 346 -5.26 -8.63 34.14
CA PHE A 346 -5.25 -8.56 32.68
C PHE A 346 -4.04 -7.75 32.19
N PRO A 347 -3.44 -8.13 31.06
CA PRO A 347 -2.32 -7.40 30.49
C PRO A 347 -2.81 -6.07 29.89
N SER A 348 -1.89 -5.26 29.38
CA SER A 348 -2.30 -4.01 28.72
C SER A 348 -3.22 -4.32 27.54
N THR A 349 -4.33 -3.60 27.47
CA THR A 349 -5.41 -3.87 26.52
C THR A 349 -5.66 -2.67 25.65
N PHE A 350 -5.83 -2.93 24.36
CA PHE A 350 -6.33 -1.95 23.41
C PHE A 350 -7.72 -2.35 22.94
N ILE A 351 -8.65 -1.42 23.05
CA ILE A 351 -10.03 -1.58 22.60
C ILE A 351 -10.23 -0.65 21.42
N ILE A 352 -10.77 -1.19 20.34
CA ILE A 352 -11.15 -0.45 19.15
C ILE A 352 -12.65 -0.52 19.03
N ALA A 353 -13.29 0.62 18.80
CA ALA A 353 -14.73 0.72 18.64
C ALA A 353 -15.08 1.65 17.47
N GLY A 354 -16.20 1.43 16.80
CA GLY A 354 -16.74 2.34 15.80
C GLY A 354 -17.64 3.40 16.43
N GLU A 355 -17.51 4.67 16.04
CA GLU A 355 -18.39 5.75 16.54
C GLU A 355 -19.89 5.47 16.31
N CYS A 356 -20.22 4.77 15.23
CA CYS A 356 -21.57 4.44 14.80
C CYS A 356 -22.01 3.03 15.19
N GLU A 357 -21.25 2.32 16.03
CA GLU A 357 -21.62 0.97 16.46
C GLU A 357 -22.63 0.98 17.62
N MET A 358 -23.49 -0.04 17.69
CA MET A 358 -24.48 -0.22 18.75
C MET A 358 -23.83 -0.59 20.09
N LEU A 359 -22.67 -1.25 20.06
CA LEU A 359 -21.90 -1.68 21.24
C LEU A 359 -20.90 -0.62 21.76
N LEU A 360 -20.96 0.62 21.27
CA LEU A 360 -19.98 1.65 21.63
C LEU A 360 -19.91 1.89 23.14
N ASP A 361 -21.05 2.10 23.79
CA ASP A 361 -21.10 2.31 25.24
C ASP A 361 -20.57 1.09 26.01
N GLU A 362 -20.77 -0.11 25.47
CA GLU A 362 -20.26 -1.34 26.06
C GLU A 362 -18.72 -1.42 25.98
N CYS A 363 -18.14 -0.98 24.86
CA CYS A 363 -16.68 -0.86 24.70
C CYS A 363 -16.09 0.21 25.63
N VAL A 364 -16.79 1.33 25.83
CA VAL A 364 -16.43 2.38 26.79
C VAL A 364 -16.50 1.86 28.22
N ASP A 365 -17.58 1.18 28.58
CA ASP A 365 -17.77 0.56 29.90
C ASP A 365 -16.69 -0.49 30.21
N LEU A 366 -16.31 -1.30 29.21
CA LEU A 366 -15.23 -2.26 29.31
C LEU A 366 -13.89 -1.56 29.57
N HIS A 367 -13.59 -0.52 28.79
CA HIS A 367 -12.39 0.30 28.96
C HIS A 367 -12.30 0.86 30.40
N GLU A 368 -13.37 1.48 30.88
CA GLU A 368 -13.41 2.03 32.24
C GLU A 368 -13.26 0.95 33.31
N SER A 369 -13.88 -0.22 33.12
CA SER A 369 -13.80 -1.32 34.08
C SER A 369 -12.39 -1.91 34.16
N MET A 370 -11.69 -2.00 33.02
CA MET A 370 -10.28 -2.37 32.98
C MET A 370 -9.40 -1.34 33.70
N ILE A 371 -9.60 -0.04 33.44
CA ILE A 371 -8.87 1.04 34.15
C ILE A 371 -9.11 0.96 35.66
N ARG A 372 -10.36 0.78 36.10
CA ARG A 372 -10.72 0.62 37.52
C ARG A 372 -10.06 -0.60 38.16
N SER A 373 -9.84 -1.67 37.39
CA SER A 373 -9.16 -2.89 37.82
C SER A 373 -7.62 -2.78 37.79
N GLY A 374 -7.08 -1.59 37.48
CA GLY A 374 -5.64 -1.33 37.43
C GLY A 374 -4.95 -1.74 36.14
N VAL A 375 -5.71 -2.06 35.09
CA VAL A 375 -5.18 -2.50 33.80
C VAL A 375 -4.82 -1.29 32.94
N GLY A 376 -3.65 -1.33 32.29
CA GLY A 376 -3.28 -0.36 31.26
C GLY A 376 -4.15 -0.50 30.01
N CYS A 377 -5.33 0.11 30.03
CA CYS A 377 -6.28 0.03 28.92
C CYS A 377 -6.28 1.32 28.09
N ARG A 378 -6.45 1.20 26.78
CA ARG A 378 -6.62 2.34 25.86
C ARG A 378 -7.79 2.05 24.92
N LEU A 379 -8.61 3.06 24.69
CA LEU A 379 -9.74 3.00 23.77
C LEU A 379 -9.48 3.88 22.55
N HIS A 380 -9.70 3.34 21.36
CA HIS A 380 -9.65 4.08 20.11
C HIS A 380 -11.00 3.99 19.39
N ILE A 381 -11.62 5.14 19.19
CA ILE A 381 -12.90 5.26 18.50
C ILE A 381 -12.62 5.65 17.05
N VAL A 382 -12.97 4.77 16.13
CA VAL A 382 -12.86 4.98 14.69
C VAL A 382 -13.98 5.92 14.27
N GLY A 383 -13.59 7.11 13.79
CA GLY A 383 -14.53 8.13 13.32
C GLY A 383 -15.48 7.57 12.26
N ARG A 384 -16.78 7.81 12.43
CA ARG A 384 -17.86 7.25 11.60
C ARG A 384 -17.85 5.72 11.51
N GLY A 385 -17.01 4.96 12.21
CA GLY A 385 -16.89 3.51 12.07
C GLY A 385 -18.17 2.79 12.52
N VAL A 386 -18.62 1.78 11.77
CA VAL A 386 -19.68 0.84 12.22
C VAL A 386 -19.08 -0.28 13.08
N HIS A 387 -19.89 -1.20 13.60
CA HIS A 387 -19.41 -2.37 14.32
C HIS A 387 -18.37 -3.14 13.51
N ASP A 388 -17.29 -3.50 14.18
CA ASP A 388 -16.09 -4.07 13.58
C ASP A 388 -15.58 -3.29 12.34
N PRO A 389 -15.01 -2.09 12.57
CA PRO A 389 -14.55 -1.21 11.48
C PRO A 389 -13.45 -1.85 10.61
N ALA A 390 -12.83 -2.95 11.06
CA ALA A 390 -11.80 -3.66 10.32
C ALA A 390 -12.34 -4.50 9.13
N MET A 391 -13.60 -4.97 9.19
CA MET A 391 -14.16 -5.97 8.26
C MET A 391 -14.31 -5.49 6.82
N PHE A 392 -14.48 -4.18 6.56
CA PHE A 392 -14.95 -3.69 5.27
C PHE A 392 -13.99 -2.70 4.60
N SER A 393 -13.05 -3.24 3.83
CA SER A 393 -12.00 -2.50 3.12
C SER A 393 -12.47 -1.49 2.06
N SER A 394 -13.75 -1.40 1.72
CA SER A 394 -14.26 -0.40 0.75
C SER A 394 -15.24 0.59 1.36
N TRP A 395 -15.46 0.52 2.68
CA TRP A 395 -16.51 1.27 3.37
C TRP A 395 -15.95 2.39 4.26
N GLN A 396 -14.66 2.31 4.65
CA GLN A 396 -14.06 3.15 5.70
C GLN A 396 -12.57 3.52 5.43
N GLU A 397 -12.15 3.69 4.17
CA GLU A 397 -10.72 3.81 3.78
C GLU A 397 -10.08 5.21 3.90
N PRO A 398 -10.47 6.03 4.88
CA PRO A 398 -9.37 6.58 5.66
C PRO A 398 -9.37 6.12 7.12
N GLU A 399 -10.52 5.99 7.76
CA GLU A 399 -10.60 5.74 9.21
C GLU A 399 -10.13 4.33 9.60
N ARG A 400 -10.35 3.34 8.75
CA ARG A 400 -9.84 1.97 8.88
C ARG A 400 -8.32 1.91 8.77
N SER A 401 -7.75 2.64 7.82
CA SER A 401 -6.31 2.72 7.63
C SER A 401 -5.63 3.42 8.83
N GLU A 402 -6.25 4.48 9.36
CA GLU A 402 -5.82 5.14 10.60
C GLU A 402 -5.87 4.20 11.81
N MET A 403 -6.94 3.41 11.93
CA MET A 403 -7.10 2.42 12.99
C MET A 403 -5.95 1.40 12.98
N PHE A 404 -5.65 0.78 11.82
CA PHE A 404 -4.55 -0.19 11.74
C PHE A 404 -3.19 0.45 12.01
N TYR A 405 -2.95 1.65 11.49
CA TYR A 405 -1.72 2.38 11.77
C TYR A 405 -1.56 2.70 13.26
N THR A 406 -2.64 3.14 13.91
CA THR A 406 -2.65 3.42 15.35
C THR A 406 -2.37 2.17 16.16
N LEU A 407 -3.04 1.06 15.82
CA LEU A 407 -2.84 -0.24 16.44
C LEU A 407 -1.39 -0.72 16.31
N ALA A 408 -0.86 -0.72 15.08
CA ALA A 408 0.52 -1.11 14.77
C ALA A 408 1.54 -0.31 15.58
N ARG A 409 1.42 1.02 15.56
CA ARG A 409 2.27 1.94 16.31
C ARG A 409 2.21 1.69 17.81
N MET A 410 1.03 1.33 18.32
CA MET A 410 0.83 1.10 19.74
C MET A 410 1.45 -0.19 20.23
N LEU A 411 1.30 -1.28 19.47
CA LEU A 411 2.05 -2.50 19.73
C LEU A 411 3.54 -2.15 19.79
N LEU A 412 4.10 -1.52 18.75
CA LEU A 412 5.52 -1.12 18.73
C LEU A 412 5.93 -0.22 19.93
N LYS A 413 5.08 0.71 20.39
CA LYS A 413 5.36 1.61 21.52
C LYS A 413 5.28 0.94 22.89
N GLN A 414 4.36 0.00 23.09
CA GLN A 414 4.26 -0.74 24.35
C GLN A 414 5.56 -1.50 24.65
N PHE A 415 6.33 -1.82 23.61
CA PHE A 415 7.59 -2.56 23.68
C PHE A 415 8.86 -1.69 23.68
N ALA A 416 8.73 -0.36 23.60
CA ALA A 416 9.87 0.57 23.50
C ALA A 416 10.64 0.82 24.82
N LYS A 417 10.58 -0.08 25.81
CA LYS A 417 11.40 0.03 27.04
C LYS A 417 12.74 -0.70 26.98
N GLN A 418 13.07 -1.42 25.89
CA GLN A 418 14.37 -2.09 25.73
C GLN A 418 15.02 -1.97 24.35
N ILE A 419 14.31 -1.46 23.34
CA ILE A 419 14.90 -1.24 22.02
C ILE A 419 15.38 0.21 21.95
N ASN A 420 16.66 0.38 21.63
CA ASN A 420 17.25 1.65 21.28
C ASN A 420 16.41 2.27 20.15
N LEU A 421 15.58 3.25 20.51
CA LEU A 421 14.53 3.87 19.69
C LEU A 421 15.01 4.45 18.35
N ASN A 422 16.32 4.38 18.06
CA ASN A 422 16.92 4.80 16.80
C ASN A 422 16.77 3.78 15.66
N SER A 423 16.53 2.48 15.90
CA SER A 423 16.36 1.49 14.83
C SER A 423 14.92 1.39 14.28
N ILE A 424 13.91 1.72 15.10
CA ILE A 424 12.48 1.70 14.70
C ILE A 424 12.02 3.10 14.21
N ARG A 425 12.87 4.13 14.33
CA ARG A 425 12.56 5.52 13.97
C ARG A 425 12.47 5.81 12.45
N GLN A 426 12.70 4.84 11.57
CA GLN A 426 12.72 5.09 10.13
C GLN A 426 11.37 4.97 9.39
N PHE A 427 10.29 4.45 10.00
CA PHE A 427 9.01 4.27 9.28
C PHE A 427 7.98 5.40 9.41
N ALA A 428 8.36 6.51 10.03
CA ALA A 428 7.74 7.82 9.88
C ALA A 428 8.65 8.80 10.60
N THR A 429 9.64 9.37 9.92
CA THR A 429 10.32 10.53 10.51
C THR A 429 9.24 11.59 10.72
N GLN A 430 9.08 12.01 11.97
CA GLN A 430 8.34 13.22 12.25
C GLN A 430 9.02 14.32 11.45
N ALA A 431 8.35 14.85 10.42
CA ALA A 431 8.56 16.25 10.11
C ALA A 431 8.29 16.97 11.44
N SER A 432 9.27 17.74 11.90
CA SER A 432 9.02 18.88 12.78
C SER A 432 7.74 19.54 12.28
N LEU A 433 6.78 19.89 13.16
CA LEU A 433 5.62 20.71 12.77
C LEU A 433 6.16 21.93 12.03
N THR A 434 6.19 21.86 10.69
CA THR A 434 6.98 22.78 9.90
C THR A 434 6.17 24.04 9.81
N GLN A 435 6.63 25.08 10.52
CA GLN A 435 6.15 26.42 10.30
C GLN A 435 6.62 26.81 8.89
N PHE A 436 5.77 26.57 7.90
CA PHE A 436 6.06 26.93 6.52
C PHE A 436 6.06 28.45 6.40
N ASN A 437 7.13 29.01 5.85
CA ASN A 437 7.19 30.42 5.51
C ASN A 437 6.22 30.71 4.36
N PRO A 438 5.67 31.92 4.24
CA PRO A 438 4.90 32.26 3.06
C PRO A 438 5.79 32.23 1.81
N ALA A 439 5.21 31.85 0.67
CA ALA A 439 5.91 31.84 -0.61
C ALA A 439 4.97 32.24 -1.75
N THR A 440 5.52 32.80 -2.82
CA THR A 440 4.76 33.14 -4.03
C THR A 440 5.56 32.75 -5.28
N LEU A 441 4.90 32.08 -6.21
CA LEU A 441 5.41 31.90 -7.57
C LEU A 441 5.02 33.12 -8.41
N HIS A 442 6.00 33.93 -8.82
CA HIS A 442 5.82 35.02 -9.77
C HIS A 442 6.20 34.56 -11.17
N LEU A 443 5.30 34.72 -12.14
CA LEU A 443 5.58 34.43 -13.55
C LEU A 443 5.85 35.73 -14.31
N LYS A 444 6.81 35.70 -15.23
CA LYS A 444 7.11 36.82 -16.14
C LYS A 444 5.92 37.19 -17.03
N SER A 445 5.01 36.26 -17.28
CA SER A 445 3.72 36.49 -17.95
C SER A 445 2.73 37.31 -17.12
N GLY A 446 3.04 37.63 -15.86
CA GLY A 446 2.34 38.60 -15.01
C GLY A 446 1.56 37.99 -13.84
N GLN A 447 1.22 36.71 -13.92
CA GLN A 447 0.46 35.99 -12.89
C GLN A 447 1.31 35.72 -11.65
N SER A 448 0.66 35.55 -10.51
CA SER A 448 1.33 35.20 -9.26
C SER A 448 0.45 34.26 -8.43
N PHE A 449 1.07 33.26 -7.81
CA PHE A 449 0.39 32.23 -7.04
C PHE A 449 1.00 32.17 -5.65
N SER A 450 0.26 32.66 -4.65
CA SER A 450 0.70 32.65 -3.26
C SER A 450 0.30 31.34 -2.58
N GLY A 451 1.21 30.83 -1.76
CA GLY A 451 1.07 29.60 -1.02
C GLY A 451 2.02 29.55 0.16
N ARG A 452 2.47 28.35 0.51
CA ARG A 452 3.39 28.10 1.62
C ARG A 452 4.70 27.52 1.07
N GLY A 453 5.83 28.03 1.53
CA GLY A 453 7.15 27.57 1.15
C GLY A 453 7.55 26.31 1.91
N PHE A 454 8.00 25.28 1.20
CA PHE A 454 8.66 24.09 1.74
C PHE A 454 10.08 23.95 1.13
N GLY A 455 10.93 23.09 1.66
CA GLY A 455 12.32 23.01 1.19
C GLY A 455 13.19 24.13 1.74
N ALA A 456 14.09 24.65 0.91
CA ALA A 456 15.01 25.70 1.30
C ALA A 456 14.32 27.06 1.47
N ASN A 457 14.84 27.87 2.40
CA ASN A 457 14.32 29.19 2.72
C ASN A 457 14.99 30.30 1.90
N ASN A 458 15.17 30.05 0.61
CA ASN A 458 15.77 30.99 -0.36
C ASN A 458 14.83 31.15 -1.56
N SER A 459 14.96 32.28 -2.26
CA SER A 459 14.24 32.47 -3.52
C SER A 459 15.06 31.90 -4.67
N SER A 460 14.39 31.36 -5.68
CA SER A 460 15.03 30.78 -6.86
C SER A 460 14.32 31.19 -8.14
N PHE A 461 15.08 31.28 -9.22
CA PHE A 461 14.58 31.59 -10.56
C PHE A 461 14.73 30.37 -11.47
N GLY A 462 13.91 30.33 -12.51
CA GLY A 462 14.08 29.35 -13.57
C GLY A 462 12.99 29.46 -14.63
N GLU A 463 13.13 28.66 -15.68
CA GLU A 463 12.03 28.46 -16.62
C GLU A 463 10.95 27.60 -15.95
N THR A 464 9.72 28.11 -15.88
CA THR A 464 8.60 27.38 -15.27
C THR A 464 8.01 26.41 -16.28
N VAL A 465 8.07 25.13 -15.94
CA VAL A 465 7.60 24.01 -16.77
C VAL A 465 6.65 23.13 -15.97
N PHE A 466 5.84 22.32 -16.63
CA PHE A 466 4.99 21.34 -15.95
C PHE A 466 5.25 19.92 -16.44
N THR A 467 4.95 18.93 -15.59
CA THR A 467 4.96 17.52 -15.96
C THR A 467 3.64 16.85 -15.60
N THR A 468 3.14 16.01 -16.50
CA THR A 468 1.93 15.20 -16.28
C THR A 468 2.19 13.87 -15.56
N SER A 469 3.42 13.63 -15.11
CA SER A 469 3.79 12.40 -14.41
C SER A 469 3.00 12.25 -13.09
N VAL A 470 2.31 11.12 -12.96
CA VAL A 470 1.47 10.78 -11.80
C VAL A 470 2.28 10.24 -10.62
N THR A 471 3.43 9.65 -10.93
CA THR A 471 4.38 9.09 -9.98
C THR A 471 5.77 9.59 -10.33
N SER A 472 6.76 9.25 -9.50
CA SER A 472 8.19 9.43 -9.81
C SER A 472 8.66 10.87 -9.71
N TYR A 473 8.18 11.60 -8.69
CA TYR A 473 8.63 12.97 -8.41
C TYR A 473 10.13 13.00 -8.05
N THR A 474 10.64 11.99 -7.34
CA THR A 474 12.07 11.86 -7.01
C THR A 474 12.93 11.74 -8.25
N GLU A 475 12.56 10.85 -9.15
CA GLU A 475 13.22 10.57 -10.42
C GLU A 475 13.17 11.81 -11.31
N SER A 476 11.99 12.43 -11.44
CA SER A 476 11.80 13.69 -12.17
C SER A 476 12.67 14.80 -11.60
N MET A 477 12.71 14.96 -10.27
CA MET A 477 13.52 16.00 -9.64
C MET A 477 15.02 15.79 -9.81
N THR A 478 15.47 14.53 -9.96
CA THR A 478 16.88 14.19 -10.24
C THR A 478 17.21 14.05 -11.72
N ASP A 479 16.26 14.22 -12.64
CA ASP A 479 16.54 14.19 -14.08
C ASP A 479 17.33 15.45 -14.48
N PRO A 480 18.56 15.32 -15.00
CA PRO A 480 19.40 16.46 -15.39
C PRO A 480 18.75 17.39 -16.41
N SER A 481 17.77 16.90 -17.17
CA SER A 481 17.05 17.67 -18.19
C SER A 481 16.20 18.82 -17.59
N TYR A 482 15.90 18.78 -16.28
CA TYR A 482 15.22 19.86 -15.56
C TYR A 482 16.16 20.95 -15.01
N LYS A 483 17.47 20.88 -15.28
CA LYS A 483 18.41 21.89 -14.78
C LYS A 483 18.01 23.30 -15.20
N GLY A 484 17.96 24.23 -14.25
CA GLY A 484 17.52 25.62 -14.48
C GLY A 484 16.00 25.82 -14.55
N GLN A 485 15.19 24.79 -14.29
CA GLN A 485 13.73 24.85 -14.43
C GLN A 485 13.01 24.80 -13.08
N LEU A 486 11.88 25.50 -12.97
CA LEU A 486 10.92 25.38 -11.88
C LEU A 486 9.87 24.34 -12.28
N LEU A 487 9.83 23.22 -11.57
CA LEU A 487 9.03 22.06 -11.93
C LEU A 487 7.65 22.08 -11.27
N VAL A 488 6.60 22.24 -12.08
CA VAL A 488 5.20 22.16 -11.67
C VAL A 488 4.68 20.74 -11.85
N PHE A 489 4.25 20.11 -10.76
CA PHE A 489 3.58 18.81 -10.84
C PHE A 489 2.08 19.00 -11.01
N THR A 490 1.50 18.38 -12.05
CA THR A 490 0.04 18.38 -12.22
C THR A 490 -0.65 17.47 -11.20
N THR A 491 0.08 16.48 -10.70
CA THR A 491 -0.41 15.55 -9.67
C THR A 491 -0.56 16.31 -8.35
N PRO A 492 -1.75 16.27 -7.72
CA PRO A 492 -2.03 17.17 -6.61
C PRO A 492 -1.27 16.81 -5.33
N LEU A 493 -0.99 15.53 -5.10
CA LEU A 493 -0.35 15.03 -3.88
C LEU A 493 1.09 14.60 -4.20
N ILE A 494 2.08 15.33 -3.70
CA ILE A 494 3.51 15.08 -3.96
C ILE A 494 4.27 14.92 -2.64
N GLY A 495 5.21 13.97 -2.57
CA GLY A 495 5.99 13.66 -1.37
C GLY A 495 5.47 12.48 -0.54
N ASN A 496 4.36 11.86 -0.95
CA ASN A 496 3.65 10.80 -0.23
C ASN A 496 4.50 9.55 0.07
N TYR A 497 5.45 9.21 -0.80
CA TYR A 497 6.36 8.08 -0.61
C TYR A 497 7.79 8.50 -0.19
N GLY A 498 7.99 9.74 0.24
CA GLY A 498 9.27 10.24 0.75
C GLY A 498 10.37 10.24 -0.30
N VAL A 499 11.63 10.22 0.15
CA VAL A 499 12.80 10.18 -0.73
C VAL A 499 13.68 9.00 -0.32
N PRO A 500 14.11 8.14 -1.26
CA PRO A 500 14.98 7.01 -0.94
C PRO A 500 16.42 7.44 -0.73
N LYS A 501 17.21 6.57 -0.08
CA LYS A 501 18.65 6.78 0.00
C LYS A 501 19.26 6.73 -1.41
N ASN A 502 20.04 7.74 -1.77
CA ASN A 502 20.65 7.84 -3.08
C ASN A 502 22.18 8.00 -2.99
N PRO A 503 22.93 6.92 -2.75
CA PRO A 503 24.39 6.98 -2.77
C PRO A 503 24.89 7.34 -4.18
N SER A 504 25.99 8.09 -4.25
CA SER A 504 26.66 8.46 -5.50
C SER A 504 28.17 8.37 -5.32
N GLY A 505 28.88 8.23 -6.43
CA GLY A 505 30.33 8.11 -6.46
C GLY A 505 31.01 9.47 -6.36
N ASP A 506 32.33 9.47 -6.50
CA ASP A 506 33.12 10.69 -6.50
C ASP A 506 32.60 11.69 -7.55
N GLN A 507 32.51 12.96 -7.17
CA GLN A 507 31.96 14.03 -8.02
C GLN A 507 30.54 13.76 -8.55
N GLY A 508 29.76 12.91 -7.87
CA GLY A 508 28.39 12.60 -8.26
C GLY A 508 28.27 11.59 -9.40
N GLN A 509 29.33 10.85 -9.72
CA GLN A 509 29.31 9.78 -10.72
C GLN A 509 28.31 8.67 -10.35
N PHE A 510 27.82 7.97 -11.38
CA PHE A 510 26.94 6.83 -11.21
C PHE A 510 27.63 5.69 -10.43
N THR A 511 26.91 5.08 -9.49
CA THR A 511 27.28 3.80 -8.88
C THR A 511 26.12 2.82 -8.98
N PRO A 512 26.35 1.49 -8.94
CA PRO A 512 25.29 0.49 -8.98
C PRO A 512 24.22 0.65 -7.89
N GLU A 513 24.56 1.27 -6.76
CA GLU A 513 23.67 1.52 -5.63
C GLU A 513 22.82 2.80 -5.80
N MET A 514 23.08 3.63 -6.81
CA MET A 514 22.32 4.85 -7.10
C MET A 514 20.91 4.51 -7.57
N MET A 515 19.93 4.86 -6.74
CA MET A 515 18.51 4.60 -6.99
C MET A 515 17.88 5.68 -7.87
N LEU A 516 18.31 6.94 -7.76
CA LEU A 516 17.72 8.06 -8.50
C LEU A 516 18.45 8.31 -9.82
N GLU A 517 17.96 9.26 -10.61
CA GLU A 517 18.43 9.49 -11.99
C GLU A 517 19.70 10.34 -12.09
N SER A 518 20.13 10.94 -10.98
CA SER A 518 21.45 11.56 -10.81
C SER A 518 21.79 11.64 -9.31
N SER A 519 22.95 12.22 -8.96
CA SER A 519 23.42 12.33 -7.58
C SER A 519 22.57 13.24 -6.68
N GLY A 520 21.71 14.10 -7.25
CA GLY A 520 20.90 15.05 -6.47
C GLY A 520 19.82 15.75 -7.29
N ILE A 521 19.08 16.66 -6.65
CA ILE A 521 18.04 17.46 -7.30
C ILE A 521 18.65 18.35 -8.40
N GLN A 522 18.03 18.34 -9.57
CA GLN A 522 18.46 19.09 -10.77
C GLN A 522 17.56 20.30 -11.04
N CYS A 523 16.26 20.22 -10.74
CA CYS A 523 15.36 21.36 -10.88
C CYS A 523 15.70 22.49 -9.88
N SER A 524 15.47 23.73 -10.30
CA SER A 524 15.76 24.94 -9.52
C SER A 524 14.69 25.26 -8.47
N GLY A 525 13.54 24.59 -8.53
CA GLY A 525 12.46 24.74 -7.57
C GLY A 525 11.27 23.85 -7.89
N VAL A 526 10.41 23.60 -6.90
CA VAL A 526 9.30 22.65 -7.00
C VAL A 526 7.96 23.31 -6.69
N VAL A 527 6.96 23.11 -7.53
CA VAL A 527 5.63 23.71 -7.40
C VAL A 527 4.59 22.59 -7.34
N VAL A 528 3.86 22.50 -6.23
CA VAL A 528 2.86 21.44 -5.98
C VAL A 528 1.56 22.01 -5.43
N ALA A 529 0.46 21.28 -5.63
CA ALA A 529 -0.81 21.67 -5.02
C ALA A 529 -0.80 21.36 -3.52
N ASP A 530 -0.41 20.15 -3.15
CA ASP A 530 -0.30 19.71 -1.76
C ASP A 530 0.98 18.88 -1.56
N VAL A 531 1.81 19.31 -0.61
CA VAL A 531 3.04 18.59 -0.24
C VAL A 531 2.73 17.69 0.95
N ALA A 532 3.07 16.42 0.84
CA ALA A 532 2.89 15.49 1.93
C ALA A 532 3.84 15.84 3.09
N GLU A 533 3.29 16.34 4.20
CA GLU A 533 4.04 16.61 5.43
C GLU A 533 4.54 15.33 6.11
N LYS A 534 3.91 14.18 5.78
CA LYS A 534 4.30 12.85 6.22
C LYS A 534 4.38 11.95 5.01
N PHE A 535 5.42 11.14 4.97
CA PHE A 535 5.62 10.14 3.93
C PHE A 535 5.53 8.72 4.50
N SER A 536 5.20 7.76 3.64
CA SER A 536 5.16 6.34 3.98
C SER A 536 5.56 5.48 2.79
N HIS A 537 6.79 4.99 2.80
CA HIS A 537 7.31 4.02 1.85
C HIS A 537 8.49 3.29 2.48
N TYR A 538 8.66 1.99 2.19
CA TYR A 538 9.67 1.16 2.85
C TYR A 538 11.11 1.55 2.51
N GLU A 539 11.33 2.21 1.37
CA GLU A 539 12.64 2.71 0.95
C GLU A 539 12.89 4.17 1.37
N ALA A 540 11.88 4.86 1.91
CA ALA A 540 12.00 6.27 2.23
C ALA A 540 12.85 6.51 3.48
N VAL A 541 13.80 7.43 3.38
CA VAL A 541 14.70 7.80 4.48
C VAL A 541 14.57 9.26 4.92
N GLU A 542 13.94 10.11 4.10
CA GLU A 542 13.73 11.53 4.39
C GLU A 542 12.47 12.07 3.70
N SER A 543 11.95 13.21 4.18
CA SER A 543 10.80 13.89 3.58
C SER A 543 11.21 14.69 2.35
N LEU A 544 10.26 14.97 1.46
CA LEU A 544 10.51 15.87 0.34
C LEU A 544 10.92 17.28 0.82
N HIS A 545 10.36 17.76 1.93
CA HIS A 545 10.75 19.04 2.54
C HIS A 545 12.23 19.03 2.95
N ASP A 546 12.65 18.02 3.72
CA ASP A 546 14.02 17.93 4.21
C ASP A 546 15.02 17.70 3.09
N TRP A 547 14.64 16.92 2.07
CA TRP A 547 15.47 16.69 0.89
C TRP A 547 15.69 17.98 0.09
N CYS A 548 14.63 18.71 -0.23
CA CYS A 548 14.72 20.02 -0.90
C CYS A 548 15.58 21.00 -0.08
N LYS A 549 15.37 21.05 1.24
CA LYS A 549 16.15 21.91 2.15
C LYS A 549 17.64 21.55 2.14
N ARG A 550 17.97 20.25 2.20
CA ARG A 550 19.34 19.73 2.17
C ARG A 550 20.07 20.05 0.86
N HIS A 551 19.33 20.11 -0.26
CA HIS A 551 19.85 20.47 -1.57
C HIS A 551 19.72 21.97 -1.91
N ASN A 552 19.29 22.80 -0.96
CA ASN A 552 19.09 24.23 -1.14
C ASN A 552 18.08 24.61 -2.26
N ILE A 553 17.05 23.77 -2.43
CA ILE A 553 15.98 23.93 -3.43
C ILE A 553 14.69 24.41 -2.76
N PRO A 554 14.12 25.56 -3.17
CA PRO A 554 12.84 26.00 -2.64
C PRO A 554 11.67 25.31 -3.33
N GLY A 555 10.62 25.09 -2.55
CA GLY A 555 9.34 24.56 -3.02
C GLY A 555 8.17 25.42 -2.57
N ILE A 556 7.07 25.40 -3.32
CA ILE A 556 5.81 26.06 -2.96
C ILE A 556 4.66 25.06 -3.03
N THR A 557 3.84 25.05 -1.98
CA THR A 557 2.63 24.24 -1.83
C THR A 557 1.40 25.12 -1.61
N GLY A 558 0.20 24.58 -1.82
CA GLY A 558 -1.07 25.31 -1.66
C GLY A 558 -1.43 26.19 -2.85
N VAL A 559 -0.83 25.93 -4.03
CA VAL A 559 -1.10 26.67 -5.26
C VAL A 559 -1.89 25.83 -6.27
N ASP A 560 -2.72 26.48 -7.08
CA ASP A 560 -3.48 25.80 -8.14
C ASP A 560 -2.56 25.41 -9.30
N THR A 561 -1.95 24.23 -9.23
CA THR A 561 -1.06 23.71 -10.28
C THR A 561 -1.80 23.45 -11.59
N ARG A 562 -3.13 23.26 -11.57
CA ARG A 562 -3.94 23.14 -12.78
C ARG A 562 -4.08 24.49 -13.49
N ALA A 563 -4.32 25.57 -12.75
CA ALA A 563 -4.33 26.92 -13.31
C ALA A 563 -2.96 27.30 -13.88
N ILE A 564 -1.88 27.03 -13.16
CA ILE A 564 -0.50 27.25 -13.63
C ILE A 564 -0.26 26.47 -14.93
N THR A 565 -0.57 25.17 -14.94
CA THR A 565 -0.40 24.31 -16.13
C THR A 565 -1.20 24.82 -17.33
N THR A 566 -2.42 25.32 -17.11
CA THR A 566 -3.26 25.89 -18.18
C THR A 566 -2.60 27.12 -18.79
N ILE A 567 -2.05 28.02 -17.96
CA ILE A 567 -1.31 29.21 -18.44
C ILE A 567 -0.08 28.80 -19.25
N LEU A 568 0.73 27.88 -18.73
CA LEU A 568 1.95 27.43 -19.41
C LEU A 568 1.65 26.70 -20.73
N ARG A 569 0.56 25.93 -20.80
CA ARG A 569 0.12 25.28 -22.04
C ARG A 569 -0.34 26.30 -23.07
N ASP A 570 -1.14 27.29 -22.67
CA ASP A 570 -1.80 28.22 -23.59
C ASP A 570 -0.85 29.36 -24.05
N GLN A 571 0.09 29.77 -23.21
CA GLN A 571 1.01 30.90 -23.46
C GLN A 571 2.46 30.46 -23.72
N GLY A 572 2.76 29.18 -23.52
CA GLY A 572 4.11 28.64 -23.52
C GLY A 572 4.79 28.74 -22.16
N THR A 573 5.92 28.04 -22.03
CA THR A 573 6.74 28.12 -20.81
C THR A 573 7.28 29.54 -20.63
N THR A 574 7.41 29.97 -19.37
CA THR A 574 7.81 31.35 -19.04
C THR A 574 8.77 31.36 -17.86
N LEU A 575 9.58 32.41 -17.76
CA LEU A 575 10.46 32.58 -16.61
C LEU A 575 9.63 32.82 -15.35
N GLY A 576 10.08 32.25 -14.25
CA GLY A 576 9.43 32.41 -12.96
C GLY A 576 10.43 32.59 -11.81
N GLN A 577 9.91 33.06 -10.69
CA GLN A 577 10.60 33.10 -9.41
C GLN A 577 9.72 32.46 -8.34
N ILE A 578 10.26 31.50 -7.58
CA ILE A 578 9.69 31.13 -6.28
C ILE A 578 10.32 32.08 -5.26
N ALA A 579 9.53 33.01 -4.74
CA ALA A 579 9.92 33.93 -3.68
C ALA A 579 9.48 33.39 -2.32
N VAL A 580 10.37 33.31 -1.34
CA VAL A 580 10.10 32.71 -0.01
C VAL A 580 10.42 33.70 1.11
N GLY A 581 9.62 33.71 2.18
CA GLY A 581 9.85 34.52 3.37
C GLY A 581 9.21 35.91 3.30
N GLU A 582 9.74 36.88 4.06
CA GLU A 582 9.11 38.20 4.27
C GLU A 582 8.90 39.00 2.98
N THR A 583 9.73 38.79 1.96
CA THR A 583 9.64 39.50 0.68
C THR A 583 8.86 38.74 -0.38
N HIS A 584 8.13 37.68 -0.03
CA HIS A 584 7.49 36.81 -1.01
C HIS A 584 6.45 37.51 -1.89
N GLU A 585 5.84 38.61 -1.45
CA GLU A 585 4.86 39.36 -2.25
C GLU A 585 5.51 40.28 -3.30
N THR A 586 6.82 40.54 -3.16
CA THR A 586 7.54 41.48 -4.01
C THR A 586 7.89 40.83 -5.34
N LYS A 587 7.21 41.24 -6.41
CA LYS A 587 7.54 40.80 -7.76
C LYS A 587 8.98 41.21 -8.12
N PRO A 588 9.76 40.33 -8.77
CA PRO A 588 11.10 40.68 -9.20
C PRO A 588 11.04 41.70 -10.36
N VAL A 589 11.98 42.64 -10.38
CA VAL A 589 12.13 43.62 -11.47
C VAL A 589 12.69 42.93 -12.72
N GLU A 590 13.63 42.01 -12.53
CA GLU A 590 14.25 41.22 -13.58
C GLU A 590 14.11 39.73 -13.30
N TYR A 591 13.88 38.95 -14.36
CA TYR A 591 13.85 37.49 -14.30
C TYR A 591 15.15 36.94 -14.88
N PHE A 592 15.81 36.06 -14.13
CA PHE A 592 16.97 35.33 -14.61
C PHE A 592 16.56 34.31 -15.68
N ASP A 593 17.21 34.38 -16.84
CA ASP A 593 17.01 33.45 -17.95
C ASP A 593 18.20 32.48 -18.03
N PRO A 594 17.99 31.16 -17.79
CA PRO A 594 19.05 30.17 -17.94
C PRO A 594 19.34 29.82 -19.41
N SER A 595 18.54 30.29 -20.38
CA SER A 595 18.66 29.92 -21.79
C SER A 595 20.01 30.21 -22.45
N PRO A 596 20.81 31.24 -22.07
CA PRO A 596 22.13 31.47 -22.62
C PRO A 596 23.24 30.59 -22.02
N ILE A 597 22.96 29.87 -20.93
CA ILE A 597 23.93 29.05 -20.22
C ILE A 597 24.06 27.70 -20.91
N ASN A 598 25.29 27.20 -21.03
CA ASN A 598 25.53 25.84 -21.49
C ASN A 598 25.25 24.84 -20.34
N LEU A 599 23.97 24.57 -20.09
CA LEU A 599 23.51 23.64 -19.05
C LEU A 599 24.02 22.21 -19.28
N ILE A 600 24.30 21.83 -20.53
CA ILE A 600 24.90 20.54 -20.91
C ILE A 600 26.28 20.41 -20.26
N ALA A 601 27.13 21.43 -20.41
CA ALA A 601 28.46 21.45 -19.79
C ALA A 601 28.41 21.41 -18.25
N GLU A 602 27.39 22.01 -17.65
CA GLU A 602 27.21 21.96 -16.21
C GLU A 602 26.74 20.58 -15.71
N ALA A 603 25.88 19.90 -16.48
CA ALA A 603 25.32 18.58 -16.13
C ALA A 603 26.26 17.41 -16.43
N SER A 604 27.13 17.56 -17.43
CA SER A 604 28.07 16.53 -17.88
C SER A 604 29.13 16.18 -16.83
N THR A 605 29.56 14.92 -16.80
CA THR A 605 30.76 14.45 -16.09
C THR A 605 32.00 15.27 -16.48
N LYS A 606 32.90 15.46 -15.52
CA LYS A 606 34.14 16.24 -15.73
C LYS A 606 35.31 15.41 -16.21
N SER A 607 35.25 14.09 -15.99
CA SER A 607 36.29 13.16 -16.42
C SER A 607 35.67 11.84 -16.86
N PRO A 608 36.31 11.12 -17.80
CA PRO A 608 35.90 9.77 -18.15
C PRO A 608 35.89 8.83 -16.94
N TYR A 609 34.92 7.93 -16.89
CA TYR A 609 34.87 6.82 -15.93
C TYR A 609 34.20 5.59 -16.53
N THR A 610 34.59 4.41 -16.06
CA THR A 610 34.14 3.13 -16.61
C THR A 610 33.45 2.29 -15.55
N ILE A 611 32.35 1.63 -15.94
CA ILE A 611 31.57 0.71 -15.12
C ILE A 611 31.45 -0.62 -15.86
N ASN A 612 31.40 -1.72 -15.08
CA ASN A 612 31.29 -3.09 -15.60
C ASN A 612 32.44 -3.46 -16.55
N GLU A 613 33.68 -3.40 -16.04
CA GLU A 613 34.92 -3.64 -16.82
C GLU A 613 34.93 -4.97 -17.61
N ASN A 614 34.20 -5.98 -17.15
CA ASN A 614 34.12 -7.32 -17.74
C ASN A 614 32.93 -7.52 -18.68
N GLY A 615 32.26 -6.44 -19.11
CA GLY A 615 31.12 -6.54 -20.02
C GLY A 615 31.49 -7.02 -21.44
N ASP A 616 30.51 -7.60 -22.13
CA ASP A 616 30.68 -8.26 -23.45
C ASP A 616 31.00 -7.26 -24.57
N VAL A 617 30.47 -6.04 -24.48
CA VAL A 617 30.65 -4.97 -25.47
C VAL A 617 31.06 -3.69 -24.78
N HIS A 618 32.00 -2.94 -25.38
CA HIS A 618 32.44 -1.67 -24.82
C HIS A 618 31.64 -0.50 -25.42
N VAL A 619 30.71 0.05 -24.66
CA VAL A 619 29.87 1.18 -25.05
C VAL A 619 30.43 2.49 -24.49
N ALA A 620 30.66 3.47 -25.36
CA ALA A 620 30.88 4.86 -24.95
C ALA A 620 29.54 5.57 -24.77
N ILE A 621 29.37 6.32 -23.67
CA ILE A 621 28.26 7.27 -23.50
C ILE A 621 28.83 8.69 -23.56
N MET A 622 28.38 9.49 -24.53
CA MET A 622 28.58 10.95 -24.46
C MET A 622 27.56 11.52 -23.49
N ASP A 623 28.06 12.05 -22.37
CA ASP A 623 27.26 12.53 -21.26
C ASP A 623 26.85 13.99 -21.45
N PHE A 624 25.62 14.20 -21.89
CA PHE A 624 25.01 15.52 -22.01
C PHE A 624 24.20 15.92 -20.76
N GLY A 625 24.30 15.14 -19.67
CA GLY A 625 23.34 15.14 -18.55
C GLY A 625 22.62 13.79 -18.45
N SER A 626 23.39 12.71 -18.51
CA SER A 626 22.90 11.34 -18.59
C SER A 626 22.14 10.95 -17.33
N LYS A 627 20.91 10.49 -17.54
CA LYS A 627 20.17 9.78 -16.52
C LYS A 627 20.87 8.48 -16.14
N ALA A 628 20.89 8.17 -14.84
CA ALA A 628 21.46 6.94 -14.31
C ALA A 628 20.82 5.68 -14.93
N ASN A 629 19.52 5.69 -15.24
CA ASN A 629 18.89 4.49 -15.79
C ASN A 629 19.34 4.13 -17.21
N ILE A 630 19.95 5.06 -17.96
CA ILE A 630 20.61 4.74 -19.24
C ILE A 630 21.78 3.80 -18.98
N ILE A 631 22.64 4.15 -18.01
CA ILE A 631 23.80 3.35 -17.61
C ILE A 631 23.34 2.00 -17.06
N ARG A 632 22.34 1.99 -16.14
CA ARG A 632 21.75 0.75 -15.60
C ARG A 632 21.22 -0.15 -16.72
N SER A 633 20.53 0.41 -17.71
CA SER A 633 19.93 -0.35 -18.82
C SER A 633 20.96 -1.02 -19.72
N LEU A 634 22.14 -0.41 -19.90
CA LEU A 634 23.26 -0.98 -20.63
C LEU A 634 23.99 -2.05 -19.81
N ILE A 635 24.28 -1.79 -18.53
CA ILE A 635 24.94 -2.75 -17.63
C ILE A 635 24.07 -4.01 -17.44
N LYS A 636 22.75 -3.86 -17.33
CA LYS A 636 21.81 -5.00 -17.24
C LYS A 636 21.90 -5.95 -18.45
N ARG A 637 22.39 -5.45 -19.59
CA ARG A 637 22.65 -6.22 -20.82
C ARG A 637 24.10 -6.63 -20.97
N ASN A 638 24.83 -6.59 -19.86
CA ASN A 638 26.24 -6.92 -19.71
C ASN A 638 27.18 -6.07 -20.59
N ALA A 639 26.85 -4.80 -20.85
CA ALA A 639 27.77 -3.89 -21.53
C ALA A 639 28.82 -3.34 -20.54
N LYS A 640 30.07 -3.22 -20.99
CA LYS A 640 31.10 -2.37 -20.38
C LYS A 640 30.80 -0.94 -20.81
N VAL A 641 30.66 -0.02 -19.86
CA VAL A 641 30.21 1.35 -20.15
C VAL A 641 31.28 2.35 -19.74
N THR A 642 31.77 3.15 -20.68
CA THR A 642 32.61 4.32 -20.37
C THR A 642 31.81 5.59 -20.63
N VAL A 643 31.62 6.38 -19.60
CA VAL A 643 30.93 7.67 -19.66
C VAL A 643 31.97 8.76 -19.93
N LEU A 644 31.73 9.58 -20.95
CA LEU A 644 32.66 10.59 -21.48
C LEU A 644 32.04 11.99 -21.35
N PRO A 645 32.84 13.04 -21.07
CA PRO A 645 32.38 14.42 -21.08
C PRO A 645 31.69 14.81 -22.39
N TRP A 646 30.75 15.77 -22.33
CA TRP A 646 29.92 16.19 -23.46
C TRP A 646 30.72 16.69 -24.68
N ASP A 647 31.91 17.26 -24.46
CA ASP A 647 32.83 17.81 -25.46
C ASP A 647 34.00 16.87 -25.78
N TYR A 648 33.98 15.63 -25.28
CA TYR A 648 35.03 14.66 -25.51
C TYR A 648 35.19 14.35 -27.00
N ASP A 649 36.45 14.28 -27.46
CA ASP A 649 36.75 13.92 -28.84
C ASP A 649 36.62 12.41 -29.08
N PHE A 650 35.38 11.95 -29.25
CA PHE A 650 35.09 10.54 -29.51
C PHE A 650 35.71 10.06 -30.83
N HIS A 651 35.60 10.84 -31.91
CA HIS A 651 36.09 10.46 -33.24
C HIS A 651 37.56 10.03 -33.24
N SER A 652 38.42 10.74 -32.50
CA SER A 652 39.85 10.41 -32.40
C SER A 652 40.14 9.07 -31.71
N ASN A 653 39.27 8.61 -30.80
CA ASN A 653 39.44 7.37 -30.04
C ASN A 653 38.33 6.33 -30.33
N ARG A 654 37.60 6.48 -31.44
CA ARG A 654 36.42 5.69 -31.78
C ARG A 654 36.68 4.18 -31.85
N ASP A 655 37.88 3.78 -32.25
CA ASP A 655 38.25 2.38 -32.45
C ASP A 655 38.37 1.60 -31.13
N SER A 656 38.47 2.31 -29.99
CA SER A 656 38.46 1.71 -28.65
C SER A 656 37.08 1.27 -28.16
N PHE A 657 36.01 1.59 -28.89
CA PHE A 657 34.63 1.31 -28.47
C PHE A 657 33.88 0.48 -29.51
N ASP A 658 32.91 -0.30 -29.05
CA ASP A 658 32.05 -1.16 -29.87
C ASP A 658 30.71 -0.52 -30.25
N ALA A 659 30.30 0.51 -29.51
CA ALA A 659 29.11 1.29 -29.84
C ALA A 659 29.19 2.68 -29.19
N LEU A 660 28.46 3.63 -29.77
CA LEU A 660 28.34 4.99 -29.24
C LEU A 660 26.90 5.25 -28.81
N PHE A 661 26.73 5.74 -27.58
CA PHE A 661 25.46 6.14 -27.03
C PHE A 661 25.49 7.64 -26.72
N LEU A 662 24.42 8.35 -27.05
CA LEU A 662 24.28 9.79 -26.85
C LEU A 662 23.15 10.02 -25.85
N SER A 663 23.48 10.50 -24.65
CA SER A 663 22.52 10.58 -23.55
C SER A 663 21.48 11.70 -23.75
N ASN A 664 20.52 11.75 -22.83
CA ASN A 664 19.69 12.93 -22.62
C ASN A 664 20.50 14.10 -22.02
N GLY A 665 19.87 15.28 -21.91
CA GLY A 665 20.49 16.47 -21.34
C GLY A 665 19.57 17.70 -21.29
N PRO A 666 19.91 18.74 -20.51
CA PRO A 666 19.16 19.98 -20.42
C PRO A 666 19.51 20.99 -21.53
N GLY A 667 18.66 22.01 -21.66
CA GLY A 667 18.98 23.21 -22.41
C GLY A 667 18.83 23.09 -23.93
N ASP A 668 19.50 23.99 -24.64
CA ASP A 668 19.43 24.11 -26.09
C ASP A 668 20.48 23.22 -26.78
N PRO A 669 20.10 22.34 -27.72
CA PRO A 669 21.06 21.48 -28.41
C PRO A 669 22.14 22.26 -29.19
N ARG A 670 21.88 23.53 -29.54
CA ARG A 670 22.84 24.39 -30.25
C ARG A 670 24.05 24.79 -29.39
N HIS A 671 23.94 24.68 -28.06
CA HIS A 671 25.08 24.89 -27.16
C HIS A 671 26.11 23.75 -27.23
N ALA A 672 25.74 22.59 -27.76
CA ALA A 672 26.64 21.44 -27.95
C ALA A 672 27.26 21.40 -29.37
N SER A 673 27.59 22.55 -29.95
CA SER A 673 28.14 22.65 -31.32
C SER A 673 29.41 21.79 -31.51
N VAL A 674 30.29 21.74 -30.50
CA VAL A 674 31.49 20.89 -30.49
C VAL A 674 31.13 19.42 -30.66
N ALA A 675 30.12 18.94 -29.93
CA ALA A 675 29.63 17.56 -30.02
C ALA A 675 29.01 17.28 -31.39
N VAL A 676 28.24 18.22 -31.95
CA VAL A 676 27.65 18.10 -33.31
C VAL A 676 28.74 17.97 -34.37
N GLU A 677 29.79 18.80 -34.31
CA GLU A 677 30.91 18.72 -35.26
C GLU A 677 31.70 17.40 -35.13
N ASN A 678 31.86 16.88 -33.91
CA ASN A 678 32.44 15.56 -33.70
C ASN A 678 31.56 14.44 -34.27
N LEU A 679 30.25 14.52 -34.03
CA LEU A 679 29.27 13.55 -34.53
C LEU A 679 29.22 13.53 -36.05
N LYS A 680 29.32 14.67 -36.73
CA LYS A 680 29.39 14.73 -38.21
C LYS A 680 30.53 13.88 -38.76
N LYS A 681 31.72 13.96 -38.17
CA LYS A 681 32.88 13.14 -38.54
C LYS A 681 32.65 11.67 -38.18
N THR A 682 32.16 11.41 -36.97
CA THR A 682 31.88 10.06 -36.47
C THR A 682 30.87 9.31 -37.34
N ILE A 683 29.78 9.95 -37.77
CA ILE A 683 28.75 9.33 -38.61
C ILE A 683 29.30 8.87 -39.97
N GLN A 684 30.36 9.49 -40.48
CA GLN A 684 30.98 9.11 -41.76
C GLN A 684 31.87 7.86 -41.59
N ASP A 685 32.71 7.86 -40.55
CA ASP A 685 33.78 6.88 -40.40
C ASP A 685 33.43 5.69 -39.50
N TYR A 686 32.55 5.88 -38.51
CA TYR A 686 32.22 4.87 -37.51
C TYR A 686 31.12 3.93 -38.01
N LYS A 687 31.49 2.67 -38.29
CA LYS A 687 30.57 1.65 -38.83
C LYS A 687 29.78 0.89 -37.76
N LYS A 688 30.13 1.07 -36.48
CA LYS A 688 29.45 0.41 -35.36
C LYS A 688 28.21 1.20 -34.93
N PRO A 689 27.29 0.62 -34.14
CA PRO A 689 26.00 1.24 -33.85
C PRO A 689 26.10 2.56 -33.07
N ILE A 690 25.22 3.51 -33.40
CA ILE A 690 25.03 4.77 -32.66
C ILE A 690 23.58 4.90 -32.23
N PHE A 691 23.34 5.16 -30.94
CA PHE A 691 21.99 5.36 -30.40
C PHE A 691 21.89 6.64 -29.57
N GLY A 692 20.99 7.56 -29.95
CA GLY A 692 20.73 8.79 -29.21
C GLY A 692 19.36 8.87 -28.54
N ILE A 693 19.31 9.44 -27.33
CA ILE A 693 18.08 9.68 -26.56
C ILE A 693 17.93 11.17 -26.28
N CYS A 694 16.73 11.73 -26.48
CA CYS A 694 16.38 13.11 -26.15
C CYS A 694 17.38 14.12 -26.73
N MET A 695 18.26 14.71 -25.92
CA MET A 695 19.37 15.57 -26.40
C MET A 695 20.21 14.86 -27.46
N GLY A 696 20.62 13.61 -27.23
CA GLY A 696 21.38 12.81 -28.21
C GLY A 696 20.67 12.62 -29.54
N HIS A 697 19.33 12.50 -29.54
CA HIS A 697 18.54 12.47 -30.78
C HIS A 697 18.59 13.83 -31.52
N GLN A 698 18.49 14.94 -30.80
CA GLN A 698 18.57 16.28 -31.38
C GLN A 698 19.97 16.54 -31.98
N LEU A 699 21.04 16.15 -31.29
CA LEU A 699 22.40 16.30 -31.80
C LEU A 699 22.65 15.42 -33.03
N LEU A 700 22.08 14.21 -33.09
CA LEU A 700 22.09 13.39 -34.31
C LEU A 700 21.37 14.07 -35.46
N GLY A 701 20.21 14.68 -35.21
CA GLY A 701 19.47 15.45 -36.22
C GLY A 701 20.27 16.63 -36.75
N LEU A 702 20.86 17.44 -35.86
CA LEU A 702 21.72 18.55 -36.25
C LEU A 702 22.95 18.09 -37.05
N ALA A 703 23.55 16.96 -36.66
CA ALA A 703 24.67 16.37 -37.39
C ALA A 703 24.25 15.81 -38.77
N ALA A 704 23.00 15.33 -38.88
CA ALA A 704 22.38 14.89 -40.13
C ALA A 704 21.99 16.05 -41.06
N GLY A 705 21.94 17.29 -40.54
CA GLY A 705 21.56 18.49 -41.28
C GLY A 705 20.13 18.98 -41.07
N LEU A 706 19.40 18.41 -40.10
CA LEU A 706 18.05 18.88 -39.71
C LEU A 706 18.13 20.11 -38.81
N GLU A 707 17.06 20.90 -38.80
CA GLU A 707 16.87 22.03 -37.87
C GLU A 707 16.23 21.57 -36.55
N ALA A 708 16.70 22.10 -35.41
CA ALA A 708 16.03 21.98 -34.12
C ALA A 708 15.30 23.28 -33.78
N TYR A 709 14.04 23.19 -33.34
CA TYR A 709 13.22 24.34 -32.95
C TYR A 709 12.76 24.21 -31.50
N ARG A 710 12.49 25.37 -30.87
CA ARG A 710 11.92 25.43 -29.52
C ARG A 710 10.40 25.28 -29.59
N MET A 711 9.84 24.34 -28.84
CA MET A 711 8.40 24.11 -28.73
C MET A 711 7.74 25.18 -27.86
N THR A 712 6.42 25.29 -27.92
CA THR A 712 5.64 26.23 -27.09
C THR A 712 5.76 25.89 -25.59
N PHE A 713 5.47 24.64 -25.20
CA PHE A 713 5.55 24.19 -23.81
C PHE A 713 6.26 22.84 -23.61
N GLY A 714 6.80 22.26 -24.70
CA GLY A 714 7.52 20.98 -24.69
C GLY A 714 6.65 19.76 -24.40
N ASN A 715 7.22 18.56 -24.52
CA ASN A 715 6.57 17.31 -24.10
C ASN A 715 7.18 16.81 -22.80
N ARG A 716 6.35 16.71 -21.76
CA ARG A 716 6.77 16.38 -20.39
C ARG A 716 5.74 15.49 -19.69
N GLY A 717 6.04 14.20 -19.57
CA GLY A 717 5.15 13.24 -18.91
C GLY A 717 5.42 11.79 -19.27
N HIS A 718 4.70 10.88 -18.61
CA HIS A 718 4.83 9.41 -18.80
C HIS A 718 3.76 8.82 -19.73
N ASN A 719 2.97 9.66 -20.39
CA ASN A 719 1.81 9.26 -21.17
C ASN A 719 1.87 9.77 -22.62
N GLN A 720 3.06 10.04 -23.16
CA GLN A 720 3.21 10.60 -24.51
C GLN A 720 3.15 9.49 -25.57
N PRO A 721 2.13 9.47 -26.44
CA PRO A 721 1.98 8.46 -27.48
C PRO A 721 2.84 8.78 -28.70
N VAL A 722 3.63 7.81 -29.15
CA VAL A 722 4.42 7.93 -30.38
C VAL A 722 4.05 6.82 -31.37
N LEU A 723 3.84 7.18 -32.63
CA LEU A 723 3.59 6.24 -33.73
C LEU A 723 4.92 5.88 -34.41
N ALA A 724 5.21 4.59 -34.51
CA ALA A 724 6.36 4.09 -35.26
C ALA A 724 6.11 4.19 -36.78
N LEU A 725 6.93 4.97 -37.47
CA LEU A 725 6.88 5.16 -38.92
C LEU A 725 7.76 4.15 -39.68
N GLY A 726 8.73 3.54 -39.01
CA GLY A 726 9.59 2.49 -39.56
C GLY A 726 9.75 1.33 -38.57
N SER A 727 10.25 0.20 -39.06
CA SER A 727 10.65 -0.94 -38.20
C SER A 727 12.15 -0.89 -37.93
N SER A 728 12.55 -1.27 -36.71
CA SER A 728 13.95 -1.49 -36.33
C SER A 728 13.99 -2.29 -35.03
N GLY A 729 14.69 -3.44 -35.04
CA GLY A 729 14.77 -4.32 -33.87
C GLY A 729 13.39 -4.74 -33.34
N SER A 730 13.12 -4.41 -32.08
CA SER A 730 11.87 -4.63 -31.36
C SER A 730 10.71 -3.69 -31.77
N ILE A 731 11.02 -2.61 -32.49
CA ILE A 731 10.02 -1.62 -32.93
C ILE A 731 9.35 -2.08 -34.23
N LYS A 732 8.01 -2.02 -34.23
CA LYS A 732 7.17 -2.41 -35.36
C LYS A 732 6.50 -1.18 -35.97
N GLN A 733 6.68 -0.98 -37.26
CA GLN A 733 5.99 0.05 -38.03
C GLN A 733 4.46 -0.03 -37.85
N GLY A 734 3.80 1.13 -37.77
CA GLY A 734 2.34 1.26 -37.62
C GLY A 734 1.83 1.06 -36.18
N ARG A 735 2.70 0.76 -35.22
CA ARG A 735 2.34 0.61 -33.81
C ARG A 735 2.53 1.91 -33.03
N VAL A 736 1.62 2.17 -32.10
CA VAL A 736 1.76 3.23 -31.09
C VAL A 736 2.40 2.67 -29.83
N TYR A 737 3.33 3.44 -29.26
CA TYR A 737 4.01 3.15 -28.00
C TYR A 737 3.75 4.30 -27.02
N VAL A 738 3.51 3.99 -25.74
CA VAL A 738 3.42 5.02 -24.70
C VAL A 738 4.81 5.26 -24.14
N THR A 739 5.22 6.52 -24.06
CA THR A 739 6.60 6.89 -23.75
C THR A 739 6.70 7.94 -22.65
N SER A 740 7.86 7.94 -21.99
CA SER A 740 8.27 9.01 -21.09
C SER A 740 9.02 10.09 -21.88
N GLN A 741 8.66 11.35 -21.71
CA GLN A 741 9.30 12.46 -22.40
C GLN A 741 9.60 13.61 -21.45
N ASN A 742 10.71 14.30 -21.69
CA ASN A 742 11.10 15.55 -21.04
C ASN A 742 11.99 16.38 -21.98
N HIS A 743 11.39 17.19 -22.86
CA HIS A 743 12.14 18.07 -23.75
C HIS A 743 11.35 19.33 -24.15
N GLN A 744 12.07 20.44 -24.35
CA GLN A 744 11.54 21.72 -24.86
C GLN A 744 11.83 21.93 -26.35
N TYR A 745 12.78 21.19 -26.90
CA TYR A 745 13.20 21.30 -28.29
C TYR A 745 12.80 20.05 -29.06
N ALA A 746 12.56 20.19 -30.36
CA ALA A 746 12.26 19.07 -31.25
C ALA A 746 12.94 19.29 -32.60
N LEU A 747 13.16 18.22 -33.35
CA LEU A 747 13.61 18.31 -34.73
C LEU A 747 12.44 18.69 -35.64
N LYS A 748 12.72 19.56 -36.60
CA LYS A 748 11.74 19.99 -37.59
C LYS A 748 11.49 18.85 -38.59
N LEU A 749 10.21 18.55 -38.83
CA LEU A 749 9.82 17.64 -39.90
C LEU A 749 9.98 18.38 -41.24
N GLU A 750 10.83 17.84 -42.11
CA GLU A 750 11.03 18.34 -43.47
C GLU A 750 10.44 17.37 -44.50
N GLU A 751 9.89 17.90 -45.59
CA GLU A 751 9.33 17.10 -46.67
C GLU A 751 10.40 16.24 -47.37
N GLN A 752 11.59 16.81 -47.54
CA GLN A 752 12.77 16.12 -48.06
C GLN A 752 13.74 15.89 -46.91
N PHE A 753 13.79 14.65 -46.42
CA PHE A 753 14.74 14.27 -45.38
C PHE A 753 16.18 14.22 -45.92
N PRO A 754 17.21 14.54 -45.11
CA PRO A 754 18.59 14.43 -45.52
C PRO A 754 18.95 13.04 -46.06
N SER A 755 19.81 12.99 -47.09
CA SER A 755 20.21 11.73 -47.71
C SER A 755 20.77 10.74 -46.69
N GLY A 756 20.28 9.50 -46.77
CA GLY A 756 20.69 8.42 -45.86
C GLY A 756 19.96 8.42 -44.50
N TRP A 757 18.92 9.23 -44.32
CA TRP A 757 18.11 9.36 -43.09
C TRP A 757 16.63 9.29 -43.39
N GLU A 758 15.86 8.80 -42.42
CA GLU A 758 14.40 8.76 -42.48
C GLU A 758 13.76 9.00 -41.10
N PRO A 759 12.53 9.54 -41.06
CA PRO A 759 11.79 9.67 -39.81
C PRO A 759 11.43 8.29 -39.25
N PHE A 760 11.58 8.13 -37.93
CA PHE A 760 11.36 6.85 -37.25
C PHE A 760 10.11 6.85 -36.36
N PHE A 761 9.86 7.95 -35.65
CA PHE A 761 8.66 8.13 -34.83
C PHE A 761 8.08 9.52 -34.99
N ILE A 762 6.77 9.63 -34.78
CA ILE A 762 6.06 10.91 -34.70
C ILE A 762 5.13 10.91 -33.50
N ASN A 763 5.01 12.05 -32.82
CA ASN A 763 4.10 12.19 -31.70
C ASN A 763 2.64 12.19 -32.18
N CYS A 764 1.77 11.40 -31.56
CA CYS A 764 0.37 11.32 -31.99
C CYS A 764 -0.47 12.56 -31.59
N ASN A 765 -0.01 13.36 -30.63
CA ASN A 765 -0.73 14.53 -30.13
C ASN A 765 -0.42 15.79 -30.94
N ASP A 766 0.87 16.04 -31.23
CA ASP A 766 1.32 17.31 -31.81
C ASP A 766 2.09 17.17 -33.15
N SER A 767 2.26 15.94 -33.64
CA SER A 767 2.99 15.63 -34.88
C SER A 767 4.47 16.03 -34.89
N SER A 768 5.08 16.29 -33.73
CA SER A 768 6.53 16.51 -33.63
C SER A 768 7.32 15.25 -33.96
N VAL A 769 8.55 15.41 -34.47
CA VAL A 769 9.46 14.29 -34.75
C VAL A 769 9.95 13.69 -33.45
N GLU A 770 9.68 12.39 -33.26
CA GLU A 770 10.01 11.66 -32.03
C GLU A 770 11.14 10.65 -32.23
N GLY A 771 11.62 10.52 -33.46
CA GLY A 771 12.75 9.68 -33.77
C GLY A 771 13.19 9.81 -35.22
N ILE A 772 14.48 9.57 -35.45
CA ILE A 772 15.10 9.45 -36.77
C ILE A 772 15.95 8.19 -36.81
N LYS A 773 16.13 7.61 -37.98
CA LYS A 773 17.10 6.53 -38.18
C LYS A 773 17.81 6.67 -39.52
N SER A 774 18.95 6.01 -39.64
CA SER A 774 19.61 5.86 -40.93
C SER A 774 18.78 4.96 -41.84
N SER A 775 18.66 5.34 -43.11
CA SER A 775 17.96 4.55 -44.12
C SER A 775 18.75 3.28 -44.45
N GLU A 776 18.05 2.25 -44.94
CA GLU A 776 18.65 0.93 -45.21
C GLU A 776 19.79 0.99 -46.25
N ASP A 777 19.64 1.82 -47.29
CA ASP A 777 20.62 2.03 -48.36
C ASP A 777 21.91 2.70 -47.87
N SER A 778 21.87 3.42 -46.75
CA SER A 778 23.08 4.02 -46.17
C SER A 778 24.02 2.99 -45.54
N GLY A 779 23.53 1.78 -45.23
CA GLY A 779 24.28 0.72 -44.54
C GLY A 779 24.69 1.06 -43.10
N ARG A 780 24.30 2.24 -42.59
CA ARG A 780 24.60 2.70 -41.23
C ARG A 780 23.62 2.07 -40.24
N LYS A 781 24.06 1.96 -38.98
CA LYS A 781 23.27 1.42 -37.87
C LYS A 781 23.03 2.50 -36.82
N ILE A 782 22.33 3.56 -37.23
CA ILE A 782 22.14 4.75 -36.41
C ILE A 782 20.64 4.99 -36.20
N TRP A 783 20.24 5.19 -34.96
CA TRP A 783 18.90 5.68 -34.65
C TRP A 783 18.94 6.62 -33.45
N GLY A 784 17.99 7.53 -33.38
CA GLY A 784 17.81 8.41 -32.25
C GLY A 784 16.32 8.57 -31.95
N VAL A 785 15.94 8.58 -30.68
CA VAL A 785 14.58 8.82 -30.23
C VAL A 785 14.53 10.01 -29.28
N GLN A 786 13.48 10.82 -29.41
CA GLN A 786 13.30 12.04 -28.64
C GLN A 786 12.75 11.75 -27.22
N PHE A 787 12.04 10.62 -27.08
CA PHE A 787 11.57 10.09 -25.80
C PHE A 787 12.65 9.28 -25.06
N HIS A 788 12.30 8.79 -23.87
CA HIS A 788 13.19 8.10 -22.93
C HIS A 788 12.83 6.60 -22.78
N PRO A 789 13.36 5.71 -23.63
CA PRO A 789 13.15 4.26 -23.53
C PRO A 789 13.62 3.65 -22.21
N GLU A 790 14.59 4.28 -21.53
CA GLU A 790 15.04 3.84 -20.22
C GLU A 790 13.96 4.06 -19.14
N ALA A 791 13.07 5.04 -19.33
CA ALA A 791 12.06 5.43 -18.36
C ALA A 791 12.64 5.60 -16.94
N TYR A 792 12.24 4.75 -16.00
CA TYR A 792 12.39 4.86 -14.55
C TYR A 792 11.32 5.75 -13.91
N GLY A 793 10.15 5.11 -13.70
CA GLY A 793 8.92 5.77 -13.25
C GLY A 793 7.80 5.85 -14.29
N GLY A 794 8.15 5.81 -15.58
CA GLY A 794 7.22 5.74 -16.70
C GLY A 794 7.16 4.38 -17.40
N PRO A 795 6.44 4.25 -18.54
CA PRO A 795 6.20 2.99 -19.22
C PRO A 795 7.48 2.35 -19.78
N LEU A 796 7.54 1.02 -19.77
CA LEU A 796 8.66 0.22 -20.26
C LEU A 796 8.46 -0.27 -21.71
N ASP A 797 7.48 0.26 -22.43
CA ASP A 797 7.04 -0.21 -23.75
C ASP A 797 8.15 -0.21 -24.82
N THR A 798 9.19 0.60 -24.64
CA THR A 798 10.31 0.75 -25.60
C THR A 798 11.67 0.34 -25.02
N ILE A 799 11.71 -0.28 -23.83
CA ILE A 799 12.97 -0.65 -23.15
C ILE A 799 13.84 -1.63 -23.96
N GLU A 800 13.23 -2.42 -24.84
CA GLU A 800 13.93 -3.40 -25.68
C GLU A 800 14.83 -2.76 -26.75
N MET A 801 14.69 -1.45 -27.02
CA MET A 801 15.63 -0.72 -27.87
C MET A 801 17.08 -0.77 -27.35
N PHE A 802 17.28 -0.89 -26.03
CA PHE A 802 18.60 -1.13 -25.45
C PHE A 802 19.13 -2.53 -25.77
N SER A 803 18.26 -3.55 -25.83
CA SER A 803 18.61 -4.91 -26.21
C SER A 803 19.04 -4.95 -27.67
N ASP A 804 18.28 -4.27 -28.54
CA ASP A 804 18.58 -4.14 -29.96
C ASP A 804 19.93 -3.47 -30.19
N PHE A 805 20.21 -2.39 -29.46
CA PHE A 805 21.47 -1.67 -29.52
C PHE A 805 22.67 -2.55 -29.14
N VAL A 806 22.63 -3.18 -27.97
CA VAL A 806 23.72 -4.04 -27.48
C VAL A 806 23.93 -5.25 -28.39
N ASN A 807 22.85 -5.89 -28.86
CA ASN A 807 22.94 -7.01 -29.79
C ASN A 807 23.47 -6.59 -31.17
N SER A 808 23.19 -5.37 -31.60
CA SER A 808 23.78 -4.80 -32.81
C SER A 808 25.30 -4.66 -32.68
N ALA A 809 25.79 -4.21 -31.51
CA ALA A 809 27.21 -4.10 -31.22
C ALA A 809 27.91 -5.47 -31.17
N LYS A 810 27.32 -6.45 -30.48
CA LYS A 810 27.83 -7.84 -30.41
C LYS A 810 27.99 -8.47 -31.80
N ARG A 811 27.03 -8.24 -32.70
CA ARG A 811 27.09 -8.76 -34.08
C ARG A 811 28.25 -8.15 -34.88
N MET A 812 28.62 -6.91 -34.60
CA MET A 812 29.73 -6.22 -35.28
C MET A 812 31.12 -6.63 -34.75
N GLN A 813 31.22 -7.14 -33.52
CA GLN A 813 32.48 -7.72 -33.01
C GLN A 813 32.81 -9.06 -33.69
N ASN A 814 31.79 -9.81 -34.10
CA ASN A 814 31.92 -11.14 -34.72
C ASN A 814 32.03 -11.11 -36.26
N SER A 815 31.97 -9.92 -36.87
CA SER A 815 32.05 -9.68 -38.31
C SER A 815 33.34 -8.95 -38.64
#